data_AF-A0A2S4PPB8-F1
#
_entry.id   AF-A0A2S4PPB8-F1
#
_cell.length_a   1.000
_cell.length_b   1.000
_cell.length_c   1.000
_cell.angle_alpha   90.00
_cell.angle_beta   90.00
_cell.angle_gamma   90.00
#
_symmetry.space_group_name_H-M   'P 1'
#
loop_
_entity.id
_entity.type
_entity.pdbx_description
1 polymer ?
#
loop_
_entity_poly.entity_id
_entity_poly.type
_entity_poly.pdbx_seq_one_letter_code
_entity_poly.pdbx_strand_id
1 'polypeptide(L)'
;MALQPENSTTGSRLLQSSGNFKTQMATTTLKIGGMTCGACTSAVEGGLSGKNGVESVSVSLMMERAVVVHDPAKITSEEITEIICDRGFEADVLAIDLPSPMHDNFGYVNKDIPPRNNRTTTLAIKGMTCGACTSAIENAFQEKRGVNSFNISLLSERAVIEHDSSLLSLDQITNIIEERGFDVTIVESIDSTTQRISEICSNTTTIAIGGMTCGACTSAVESGFKDLDGLIQFNISLLAERAVILHDPSKLTSEKIVEIIEDRGFEAKIISTELAYLNNNGSSTKSQLKIFGIKDSDSALALENMLKSFNGIKTVKMDFNTSRLDISHDSSVIGLRAIVDIIEEQEYSALVSENDDKNAQLESLAKTREISEWRRAFKMSLTFAIPVFLISMIIPMFLPALDFGSQLLIPGLYLGDLICFFITIPVQFGIGRRFYISAYKSMKHHSPTMDVLVVLGTSAAFFFSVVAMLVSVFAPPHTRPNTIFDTSTMLITFISLGRFLENRAKGQTSKALSRLMSLAPSIATIYEDPIAAEKLAEEEPRNNFSGRKTDSALHDNNSSLEKIIPTELIEVGDIVILRPGDKIPADGYVIRGETYVDESMITGEPMPLQKRKGSFLVAGTVNGAGRVDFRVTRAGKDTKLSQIVKLVQEAQTARAPIQRLTDKIAGYFVPTILSLGLLTFSTWMILSHVLNNPPGIFIQESSGGKVMVCVKLCISVIVFACPCALGLATPTAVMVGTGVGAENGILIKGGAALEIATKVTQVVLDKTGTLTHGKMSVDNAKPTSQWQTDDHRKKLWWNILALAEMGSEHPVGKAILTTARKEIGLSDDSIIDGTINEFEAVMGSGVNALVKPSISFEKDQYRILIGNVKFLEANNISIPKDILKASKKANSKALDSQKFSSAGITDIFIGIDGIYSGIISLSDTVKDSAMASITALHRMGIKTAIVTGDQRSTALAVARRVGISSHDVYAGMTPDKKQEIIQKLQSEGECVAMVGDGINDSPALATASLGIAMSSGTDVAMEAADIVLMRSDDLMSIPASIQLAKSIFNRIKINLSWACGYNIIGLPFAMGIFLPFGWHLHPMAAGAAMAASSVSVVVSSLLLKFWKRPQWMNELLTKDVSMGEKEQLRSVSKKSAFSRMFSSIKNFRLFKTRNKVEKGDYLPLNNMEPV
;
A
#
# COMPACT_ATOMS: atom_id res chain seq x y z
N MET A 1 44.80 69.79 -2.48
CA MET A 1 46.20 70.21 -2.61
C MET A 1 47.04 69.01 -2.21
N ALA A 2 47.68 68.37 -3.21
CA ALA A 2 48.97 67.66 -3.18
C ALA A 2 49.55 67.20 -1.81
N LEU A 3 50.14 66.02 -1.59
CA LEU A 3 50.80 65.04 -2.47
C LEU A 3 51.23 63.82 -1.62
N GLN A 4 51.30 62.65 -2.24
CA GLN A 4 52.12 61.47 -1.89
C GLN A 4 53.64 61.79 -1.95
N PRO A 5 54.59 60.96 -1.42
CA PRO A 5 55.11 59.76 -2.12
C PRO A 5 55.68 58.62 -1.22
N GLU A 6 55.52 57.33 -1.57
CA GLU A 6 56.42 56.37 -2.26
C GLU A 6 57.51 55.63 -1.43
N ASN A 7 57.32 54.29 -1.37
CA ASN A 7 58.18 53.15 -1.75
C ASN A 7 59.53 52.74 -1.07
N SER A 8 59.58 51.41 -0.85
CA SER A 8 60.68 50.43 -1.06
C SER A 8 61.80 50.35 0.00
N THR A 9 62.44 49.23 0.37
CA THR A 9 62.36 47.77 0.09
C THR A 9 63.32 47.04 1.07
N THR A 10 63.11 45.72 1.27
CA THR A 10 64.07 44.67 1.71
C THR A 10 64.67 44.76 3.14
N GLY A 11 64.76 43.72 3.96
CA GLY A 11 64.44 42.29 3.90
C GLY A 11 65.14 41.59 5.08
N SER A 12 64.52 40.62 5.74
CA SER A 12 65.19 39.60 6.59
C SER A 12 64.20 38.50 6.98
N ARG A 13 64.67 37.26 7.13
CA ARG A 13 63.89 36.12 7.65
C ARG A 13 64.69 35.42 8.75
N LEU A 14 64.11 35.37 9.95
CA LEU A 14 64.29 34.34 10.97
C LEU A 14 62.93 34.15 11.70
N LEU A 15 62.69 32.92 12.19
CA LEU A 15 61.41 32.33 12.59
C LEU A 15 61.05 32.49 14.09
N GLN A 16 59.75 32.24 14.39
CA GLN A 16 58.98 32.14 15.65
C GLN A 16 58.32 33.45 16.13
N SER A 17 57.00 33.56 16.38
CA SER A 17 55.88 32.62 16.49
C SER A 17 54.59 33.29 15.96
N SER A 18 53.72 32.57 15.25
CA SER A 18 52.49 33.11 14.66
C SER A 18 51.26 32.37 15.20
N GLY A 19 50.47 33.05 16.01
CA GLY A 19 49.09 32.67 16.31
C GLY A 19 48.21 32.90 15.08
N ASN A 20 47.40 31.90 14.72
CA ASN A 20 46.39 32.01 13.68
C ASN A 20 45.16 32.72 14.25
N PHE A 21 44.95 33.98 13.89
CA PHE A 21 43.62 34.60 13.94
C PHE A 21 42.75 33.94 12.86
N LYS A 22 41.64 33.30 13.26
CA LYS A 22 40.61 32.80 12.33
C LYS A 22 39.90 34.00 11.70
N THR A 23 39.82 34.01 10.36
CA THR A 23 39.08 34.99 9.55
C THR A 23 37.57 34.89 9.81
N GLN A 24 36.92 36.02 10.07
CA GLN A 24 35.47 36.11 10.29
C GLN A 24 34.73 36.04 8.95
N MET A 25 33.79 35.11 8.83
CA MET A 25 32.96 34.93 7.62
C MET A 25 31.61 35.64 7.83
N ALA A 26 31.13 36.34 6.81
CA ALA A 26 29.81 36.94 6.75
C ALA A 26 28.88 36.09 5.87
N THR A 27 27.60 36.09 6.19
CA THR A 27 26.57 35.45 5.35
C THR A 27 25.73 36.54 4.71
N THR A 28 25.72 36.58 3.38
CA THR A 28 24.93 37.51 2.58
C THR A 28 23.82 36.74 1.88
N THR A 29 22.57 37.15 2.10
CA THR A 29 21.40 36.58 1.44
C THR A 29 20.93 37.52 0.34
N LEU A 30 20.78 37.01 -0.89
CA LEU A 30 20.32 37.76 -2.05
C LEU A 30 19.01 37.17 -2.59
N LYS A 31 18.12 38.04 -3.08
CA LYS A 31 16.99 37.67 -3.94
C LYS A 31 17.47 37.64 -5.40
N ILE A 32 17.11 36.61 -6.16
CA ILE A 32 17.50 36.47 -7.57
C ILE A 32 16.27 36.32 -8.46
N GLY A 33 16.00 37.34 -9.29
CA GLY A 33 14.91 37.34 -10.27
C GLY A 33 15.27 36.61 -11.56
N GLY A 34 14.28 35.95 -12.18
CA GLY A 34 14.38 35.38 -13.53
C GLY A 34 14.84 33.91 -13.62
N MET A 35 15.00 33.20 -12.50
CA MET A 35 15.33 31.77 -12.52
C MET A 35 14.09 30.91 -12.78
N THR A 36 14.11 30.06 -13.80
CA THR A 36 12.94 29.24 -14.22
C THR A 36 13.19 27.73 -14.21
N CYS A 37 14.44 27.28 -14.06
CA CYS A 37 14.78 25.85 -14.04
C CYS A 37 16.07 25.57 -13.28
N GLY A 38 16.36 24.29 -13.02
CA GLY A 38 17.58 23.86 -12.34
C GLY A 38 18.89 24.15 -13.10
N ALA A 39 18.83 24.46 -14.40
CA ALA A 39 20.00 24.94 -15.12
C ALA A 39 20.34 26.41 -14.76
N CYS A 40 19.35 27.22 -14.41
CA CYS A 40 19.55 28.59 -13.92
C CYS A 40 20.25 28.59 -12.57
N THR A 41 19.83 27.71 -11.63
CA THR A 41 20.48 27.60 -10.33
C THR A 41 21.93 27.17 -10.46
N SER A 42 22.23 26.18 -11.31
CA SER A 42 23.61 25.77 -11.57
C SER A 42 24.46 26.85 -12.24
N ALA A 43 23.86 27.76 -13.03
CA ALA A 43 24.58 28.87 -13.65
C ALA A 43 24.99 29.95 -12.63
N VAL A 44 24.13 30.23 -11.65
CA VAL A 44 24.39 31.15 -10.53
C VAL A 44 25.41 30.51 -9.56
N GLU A 45 25.20 29.26 -9.14
CA GLU A 45 26.11 28.51 -8.28
C GLU A 45 27.50 28.40 -8.91
N GLY A 46 27.58 28.07 -10.21
CA GLY A 46 28.83 28.01 -10.96
C GLY A 46 29.48 29.37 -11.24
N GLY A 47 28.76 30.48 -11.05
CA GLY A 47 29.31 31.84 -11.17
C GLY A 47 30.04 32.31 -9.92
N LEU A 48 29.52 31.92 -8.75
CA LEU A 48 30.02 32.30 -7.44
C LEU A 48 30.98 31.25 -6.85
N SER A 49 30.77 29.97 -7.17
CA SER A 49 31.62 28.86 -6.73
C SER A 49 33.02 28.98 -7.33
N GLY A 50 34.05 29.00 -6.47
CA GLY A 50 35.46 29.08 -6.87
C GLY A 50 36.01 30.51 -6.96
N LYS A 51 35.23 31.54 -6.58
CA LYS A 51 35.72 32.91 -6.41
C LYS A 51 36.50 33.04 -5.10
N ASN A 52 37.63 33.74 -5.13
CA ASN A 52 38.46 33.97 -3.94
C ASN A 52 37.67 34.76 -2.89
N GLY A 53 37.45 34.15 -1.71
CA GLY A 53 36.69 34.76 -0.62
C GLY A 53 35.29 34.16 -0.43
N VAL A 54 34.78 33.35 -1.37
CA VAL A 54 33.50 32.65 -1.24
C VAL A 54 33.74 31.22 -0.76
N GLU A 55 33.17 30.84 0.39
CA GLU A 55 33.30 29.50 0.97
C GLU A 55 32.19 28.57 0.50
N SER A 56 30.94 29.07 0.46
CA SER A 56 29.81 28.28 0.00
C SER A 56 28.73 29.16 -0.62
N VAL A 57 28.04 28.61 -1.61
CA VAL A 57 26.95 29.24 -2.35
C VAL A 57 25.83 28.21 -2.45
N SER A 58 24.62 28.61 -2.07
CA SER A 58 23.43 27.78 -2.20
C SER A 58 22.32 28.59 -2.86
N VAL A 59 21.76 28.09 -3.96
CA VAL A 59 20.69 28.78 -4.70
C VAL A 59 19.40 27.96 -4.66
N SER A 60 18.33 28.58 -4.17
CA SER A 60 16.99 27.99 -4.14
C SER A 60 16.14 28.53 -5.28
N LEU A 61 15.83 27.67 -6.25
CA LEU A 61 14.89 27.99 -7.33
C LEU A 61 13.49 28.30 -6.79
N MET A 62 13.05 27.56 -5.77
CA MET A 62 11.68 27.62 -5.26
C MET A 62 11.41 28.90 -4.46
N MET A 63 12.45 29.53 -3.92
CA MET A 63 12.35 30.76 -3.14
C MET A 63 12.93 31.98 -3.86
N GLU A 64 13.45 31.84 -5.07
CA GLU A 64 14.16 32.90 -5.80
C GLU A 64 15.27 33.57 -4.96
N ARG A 65 16.07 32.76 -4.24
CA ARG A 65 17.08 33.26 -3.29
C ARG A 65 18.41 32.56 -3.43
N ALA A 66 19.50 33.28 -3.17
CA ALA A 66 20.83 32.73 -2.99
C ALA A 66 21.40 33.13 -1.63
N VAL A 67 22.04 32.19 -0.95
CA VAL A 67 22.78 32.43 0.29
C VAL A 67 24.26 32.20 0.00
N VAL A 68 25.07 33.22 0.26
CA VAL A 68 26.51 33.22 0.01
C VAL A 68 27.25 33.44 1.31
N VAL A 69 28.06 32.46 1.71
CA VAL A 69 28.98 32.60 2.84
C VAL A 69 30.32 33.05 2.29
N HIS A 70 30.74 34.25 2.67
CA HIS A 70 31.96 34.86 2.14
C HIS A 70 32.74 35.63 3.21
N ASP A 71 34.03 35.80 2.96
CA ASP A 71 34.89 36.68 3.74
C ASP A 71 34.64 38.12 3.26
N PRO A 72 33.99 38.99 4.05
CA PRO A 72 33.65 40.36 3.64
C PRO A 72 34.89 41.22 3.39
N ALA A 73 36.08 40.80 3.84
CA ALA A 73 37.34 41.48 3.55
C ALA A 73 37.95 41.09 2.19
N LYS A 74 37.47 40.02 1.54
CA LYS A 74 38.00 39.52 0.26
C LYS A 74 37.05 39.65 -0.92
N ILE A 75 35.74 39.62 -0.67
CA ILE A 75 34.70 39.84 -1.67
C ILE A 75 33.52 40.53 -0.98
N THR A 76 33.05 41.64 -1.54
CA THR A 76 31.94 42.40 -0.93
C THR A 76 30.58 41.89 -1.41
N SER A 77 29.51 42.25 -0.68
CA SER A 77 28.14 41.96 -1.06
C SER A 77 27.79 42.53 -2.44
N GLU A 78 28.31 43.70 -2.78
CA GLU A 78 28.06 44.35 -4.08
C GLU A 78 28.73 43.58 -5.23
N GLU A 79 29.97 43.11 -5.05
CA GLU A 79 30.69 42.31 -6.05
C GLU A 79 30.01 40.94 -6.30
N ILE A 80 29.44 40.32 -5.27
CA ILE A 80 28.63 39.10 -5.41
C ILE A 80 27.38 39.37 -6.25
N THR A 81 26.75 40.53 -6.05
CA THR A 81 25.55 40.94 -6.79
C THR A 81 25.89 41.17 -8.27
N GLU A 82 27.01 41.84 -8.56
CA GLU A 82 27.51 42.08 -9.93
C GLU A 82 27.81 40.77 -10.67
N ILE A 83 28.41 39.78 -10.01
CA ILE A 83 28.68 38.45 -10.59
C ILE A 83 27.38 37.73 -11.00
N ILE A 84 26.29 37.92 -10.26
CA ILE A 84 24.99 37.32 -10.59
C ILE A 84 24.34 38.07 -11.76
N CYS A 85 24.42 39.40 -11.78
CA CYS A 85 23.96 40.26 -12.88
C CYS A 85 24.68 39.94 -14.20
N ASP A 86 25.99 39.70 -14.17
CA ASP A 86 26.78 39.29 -15.34
C ASP A 86 26.35 37.93 -15.93
N ARG A 87 25.66 37.10 -15.14
CA ARG A 87 25.09 35.83 -15.59
C ARG A 87 23.66 35.97 -16.12
N GLY A 88 23.16 37.21 -16.23
CA GLY A 88 21.85 37.53 -16.81
C GLY A 88 20.69 37.43 -15.83
N PHE A 89 20.94 37.47 -14.52
CA PHE A 89 19.92 37.40 -13.47
C PHE A 89 19.93 38.67 -12.62
N GLU A 90 18.77 39.22 -12.30
CA GLU A 90 18.66 40.38 -11.40
C GLU A 90 18.90 39.92 -9.96
N ALA A 91 19.76 40.61 -9.21
CA ALA A 91 20.08 40.26 -7.82
C ALA A 91 19.98 41.46 -6.88
N ASP A 92 19.30 41.28 -5.75
CA ASP A 92 19.16 42.29 -4.68
C ASP A 92 19.60 41.71 -3.34
N VAL A 93 20.42 42.44 -2.57
CA VAL A 93 20.87 42.01 -1.24
C VAL A 93 19.73 42.21 -0.23
N LEU A 94 19.35 41.14 0.48
CA LEU A 94 18.28 41.16 1.49
C LEU A 94 18.82 41.32 2.92
N ALA A 95 19.94 40.67 3.26
CA ALA A 95 20.53 40.70 4.61
C ALA A 95 22.02 40.35 4.59
N ILE A 96 22.78 40.94 5.52
CA ILE A 96 24.21 40.67 5.76
C ILE A 96 24.42 40.47 7.26
N ASP A 97 24.80 39.26 7.67
CA ASP A 97 25.04 38.92 9.08
C ASP A 97 26.54 38.95 9.42
N LEU A 98 26.92 39.75 10.43
CA LEU A 98 28.27 39.86 11.00
C LEU A 98 28.27 39.38 12.48
N PRO A 99 29.16 38.45 12.89
CA PRO A 99 29.14 37.91 14.25
C PRO A 99 29.76 38.85 15.31
N SER A 100 29.16 38.92 16.50
CA SER A 100 29.67 39.60 17.72
C SER A 100 30.12 38.59 18.80
N PRO A 101 31.12 38.90 19.67
CA PRO A 101 31.72 37.91 20.58
C PRO A 101 30.97 37.73 21.93
N MET A 102 30.89 36.48 22.43
CA MET A 102 30.25 36.07 23.70
C MET A 102 31.27 35.65 24.80
N HIS A 103 30.80 35.71 26.06
CA HIS A 103 31.48 35.30 27.31
C HIS A 103 30.88 33.99 27.88
N ASP A 104 31.72 33.11 28.42
CA ASP A 104 31.38 31.82 29.09
C ASP A 104 30.92 31.95 30.56
N ASN A 105 30.07 31.04 31.05
CA ASN A 105 30.04 30.64 32.46
C ASN A 105 29.44 29.24 32.73
N PHE A 106 30.12 28.49 33.61
CA PHE A 106 29.88 27.11 34.09
C PHE A 106 28.92 27.01 35.30
N GLY A 107 28.30 25.84 35.53
CA GLY A 107 27.66 25.47 36.82
C GLY A 107 27.14 24.01 36.94
N TYR A 108 27.47 23.34 38.05
CA TYR A 108 27.37 21.89 38.37
C TYR A 108 25.98 21.38 38.86
N VAL A 109 25.73 20.06 38.76
CA VAL A 109 24.60 19.33 39.40
C VAL A 109 25.07 18.51 40.61
N ASN A 110 24.32 18.58 41.71
CA ASN A 110 24.53 17.89 43.00
C ASN A 110 23.75 16.55 43.07
N LYS A 111 24.33 15.55 43.75
CA LYS A 111 23.69 14.29 44.17
C LYS A 111 23.22 14.42 45.63
N ASP A 112 22.05 13.86 45.98
CA ASP A 112 21.75 13.10 47.23
C ASP A 112 20.23 13.09 47.57
N ILE A 113 19.53 11.96 47.34
CA ILE A 113 18.27 11.56 48.04
C ILE A 113 18.23 10.01 48.14
N PRO A 114 17.92 9.38 49.30
CA PRO A 114 17.86 7.92 49.48
C PRO A 114 16.52 7.29 49.03
N PRO A 115 16.42 5.95 48.84
CA PRO A 115 15.27 5.30 48.20
C PRO A 115 14.05 5.11 49.13
N ARG A 116 12.83 5.25 48.57
CA ARG A 116 11.53 5.00 49.23
C ARG A 116 11.08 3.54 49.05
N ASN A 117 10.36 2.99 50.03
CA ASN A 117 9.90 1.60 50.07
C ASN A 117 8.38 1.53 49.76
N ASN A 118 8.03 1.59 48.47
CA ASN A 118 6.62 1.60 48.02
C ASN A 118 6.09 0.16 47.83
N ARG A 119 4.83 -0.09 48.19
CA ARG A 119 4.08 -1.35 47.95
C ARG A 119 2.86 -1.07 47.09
N THR A 120 2.52 -2.00 46.20
CA THR A 120 1.27 -1.96 45.42
C THR A 120 0.38 -3.11 45.86
N THR A 121 -0.81 -2.78 46.36
CA THR A 121 -1.77 -3.74 46.90
C THR A 121 -3.05 -3.70 46.08
N THR A 122 -3.46 -4.87 45.58
CA THR A 122 -4.69 -5.09 44.82
C THR A 122 -5.74 -5.76 45.70
N LEU A 123 -6.91 -5.14 45.77
CA LEU A 123 -8.04 -5.51 46.60
C LEU A 123 -9.25 -5.81 45.72
N ALA A 124 -9.98 -6.88 46.02
CA ALA A 124 -11.30 -7.12 45.46
C ALA A 124 -12.36 -6.64 46.45
N ILE A 125 -13.23 -5.74 46.00
CA ILE A 125 -14.21 -5.03 46.82
C ILE A 125 -15.61 -5.44 46.36
N LYS A 126 -16.33 -6.17 47.21
CA LYS A 126 -17.69 -6.64 46.91
C LYS A 126 -18.73 -5.60 47.30
N GLY A 127 -19.76 -5.46 46.47
CA GLY A 127 -20.93 -4.62 46.75
C GLY A 127 -20.92 -3.23 46.07
N MET A 128 -19.96 -2.93 45.21
CA MET A 128 -19.97 -1.69 44.41
C MET A 128 -20.92 -1.82 43.21
N THR A 129 -21.91 -0.93 43.09
CA THR A 129 -22.96 -1.02 42.04
C THR A 129 -23.09 0.22 41.16
N CYS A 130 -22.50 1.36 41.52
CA CYS A 130 -22.51 2.58 40.71
C CYS A 130 -21.31 3.50 40.98
N GLY A 131 -21.14 4.53 40.14
CA GLY A 131 -20.05 5.51 40.27
C GLY A 131 -20.03 6.30 41.59
N ALA A 132 -21.16 6.34 42.32
CA ALA A 132 -21.17 6.95 43.66
C ALA A 132 -20.43 6.07 44.70
N CYS A 133 -20.44 4.74 44.53
CA CYS A 133 -19.67 3.81 45.39
C CYS A 133 -18.16 3.97 45.18
N THR A 134 -17.72 4.15 43.93
CA THR A 134 -16.28 4.36 43.63
C THR A 134 -15.79 5.68 44.20
N SER A 135 -16.55 6.76 44.06
CA SER A 135 -16.19 8.06 44.64
C SER A 135 -16.15 8.06 46.17
N ALA A 136 -17.04 7.30 46.84
CA ALA A 136 -17.02 7.17 48.29
C ALA A 136 -15.73 6.51 48.83
N ILE A 137 -15.20 5.54 48.09
CA ILE A 137 -13.95 4.85 48.44
C ILE A 137 -12.74 5.72 48.04
N GLU A 138 -12.73 6.36 46.87
CA GLU A 138 -11.68 7.29 46.46
C GLU A 138 -11.48 8.44 47.46
N ASN A 139 -12.57 9.03 47.94
CA ASN A 139 -12.52 10.10 48.93
C ASN A 139 -11.93 9.63 50.27
N ALA A 140 -12.11 8.36 50.64
CA ALA A 140 -11.57 7.80 51.89
C ALA A 140 -10.03 7.69 51.87
N PHE A 141 -9.43 7.54 50.69
CA PHE A 141 -7.97 7.44 50.52
C PHE A 141 -7.30 8.77 50.13
N GLN A 142 -8.03 9.76 49.63
CA GLN A 142 -7.49 11.12 49.37
C GLN A 142 -6.99 11.82 50.63
N GLU A 143 -7.59 11.57 51.79
CA GLU A 143 -7.24 12.23 53.06
C GLU A 143 -6.13 11.52 53.87
N LYS A 144 -5.69 10.32 53.45
CA LYS A 144 -4.73 9.50 54.23
C LYS A 144 -3.29 9.69 53.77
N ARG A 145 -2.41 10.02 54.71
CA ARG A 145 -0.96 10.11 54.48
C ARG A 145 -0.37 8.72 54.25
N GLY A 146 0.40 8.56 53.17
CA GLY A 146 1.07 7.31 52.82
C GLY A 146 0.56 6.63 51.54
N VAL A 147 -0.46 7.18 50.87
CA VAL A 147 -0.92 6.74 49.53
C VAL A 147 -0.23 7.56 48.44
N ASN A 148 0.43 6.88 47.50
CA ASN A 148 1.07 7.51 46.34
C ASN A 148 0.13 7.55 45.13
N SER A 149 -0.63 6.48 44.90
CA SER A 149 -1.67 6.41 43.87
C SER A 149 -2.79 5.45 44.30
N PHE A 150 -4.02 5.73 43.89
CA PHE A 150 -5.20 4.93 44.18
C PHE A 150 -6.07 4.87 42.91
N ASN A 151 -6.42 3.67 42.47
CA ASN A 151 -7.26 3.47 41.28
C ASN A 151 -8.31 2.40 41.57
N ILE A 152 -9.58 2.69 41.26
CA ILE A 152 -10.70 1.78 41.49
C ILE A 152 -11.49 1.55 40.20
N SER A 153 -11.79 0.29 39.91
CA SER A 153 -12.50 -0.12 38.70
C SER A 153 -13.81 -0.79 39.06
N LEU A 154 -14.92 -0.13 38.72
CA LEU A 154 -16.27 -0.66 38.90
C LEU A 154 -16.49 -1.94 38.06
N LEU A 155 -15.96 -1.96 36.83
CA LEU A 155 -16.12 -3.07 35.88
C LEU A 155 -15.46 -4.38 36.36
N SER A 156 -14.37 -4.26 37.12
CA SER A 156 -13.61 -5.41 37.61
C SER A 156 -13.78 -5.68 39.11
N GLU A 157 -14.58 -4.88 39.82
CA GLU A 157 -14.77 -4.92 41.28
C GLU A 157 -13.44 -4.90 42.07
N ARG A 158 -12.44 -4.16 41.56
CA ARG A 158 -11.07 -4.13 42.11
C ARG A 158 -10.58 -2.71 42.38
N ALA A 159 -9.79 -2.57 43.43
CA ALA A 159 -9.00 -1.37 43.71
C ALA A 159 -7.51 -1.71 43.77
N VAL A 160 -6.68 -0.87 43.19
CA VAL A 160 -5.21 -0.96 43.21
C VAL A 160 -4.68 0.27 43.94
N ILE A 161 -3.89 0.04 44.99
CA ILE A 161 -3.40 1.08 45.89
C ILE A 161 -1.88 0.99 45.97
N GLU A 162 -1.18 2.05 45.56
CA GLU A 162 0.25 2.21 45.83
C GLU A 162 0.42 2.97 47.14
N HIS A 163 1.02 2.34 48.14
CA HIS A 163 1.21 2.92 49.46
C HIS A 163 2.61 2.65 50.01
N ASP A 164 3.09 3.52 50.90
CA ASP A 164 4.30 3.26 51.66
C ASP A 164 4.00 2.27 52.79
N SER A 165 4.69 1.12 52.79
CA SER A 165 4.48 0.04 53.76
C SER A 165 4.79 0.45 55.20
N SER A 166 5.53 1.54 55.40
CA SER A 166 5.89 2.05 56.73
C SER A 166 4.82 2.97 57.33
N LEU A 167 4.00 3.61 56.50
CA LEU A 167 3.01 4.60 56.90
C LEU A 167 1.57 4.07 56.88
N LEU A 168 1.29 3.12 55.98
CA LEU A 168 -0.05 2.56 55.79
C LEU A 168 0.06 1.02 55.71
N SER A 169 -0.43 0.33 56.73
CA SER A 169 -0.43 -1.14 56.78
C SER A 169 -1.64 -1.76 56.07
N LEU A 170 -1.52 -3.00 55.62
CA LEU A 170 -2.58 -3.73 54.90
C LEU A 170 -3.89 -3.79 55.69
N ASP A 171 -3.80 -4.06 57.00
CA ASP A 171 -4.99 -4.14 57.87
C ASP A 171 -5.69 -2.78 57.99
N GLN A 172 -4.94 -1.68 57.99
CA GLN A 172 -5.52 -0.33 58.01
C GLN A 172 -6.24 -0.01 56.69
N ILE A 173 -5.72 -0.47 55.55
CA ILE A 173 -6.35 -0.27 54.25
C ILE A 173 -7.69 -1.02 54.17
N THR A 174 -7.71 -2.29 54.62
CA THR A 174 -8.93 -3.10 54.67
C THR A 174 -9.99 -2.45 55.57
N ASN A 175 -9.60 -2.03 56.78
CA ASN A 175 -10.50 -1.36 57.72
C ASN A 175 -11.13 -0.08 57.15
N ILE A 176 -10.36 0.74 56.39
CA ILE A 176 -10.86 1.98 55.78
C ILE A 176 -12.01 1.71 54.80
N ILE A 177 -11.95 0.60 54.06
CA ILE A 177 -12.97 0.25 53.07
C ILE A 177 -14.17 -0.43 53.75
N GLU A 178 -13.93 -1.28 54.74
CA GLU A 178 -14.99 -1.91 55.54
C GLU A 178 -15.80 -0.87 56.34
N GLU A 179 -15.16 0.19 56.86
CA GLU A 179 -15.84 1.33 57.50
C GLU A 179 -16.78 2.09 56.54
N ARG A 180 -16.57 1.95 55.22
CA ARG A 180 -17.46 2.50 54.18
C ARG A 180 -18.57 1.54 53.75
N GLY A 181 -18.66 0.37 54.40
CA GLY A 181 -19.73 -0.60 54.20
C GLY A 181 -19.50 -1.57 53.04
N PHE A 182 -18.24 -1.75 52.61
CA PHE A 182 -17.89 -2.69 51.52
C PHE A 182 -16.96 -3.79 52.03
N ASP A 183 -17.27 -5.04 51.66
CA ASP A 183 -16.45 -6.20 52.03
C ASP A 183 -15.21 -6.26 51.13
N VAL A 184 -14.03 -6.44 51.74
CA VAL A 184 -12.75 -6.46 51.01
C VAL A 184 -12.01 -7.76 51.18
N THR A 185 -11.47 -8.26 50.07
CA THR A 185 -10.56 -9.39 50.06
C THR A 185 -9.27 -8.98 49.37
N ILE A 186 -8.12 -9.25 50.00
CA ILE A 186 -6.81 -8.94 49.43
C ILE A 186 -6.52 -9.99 48.36
N VAL A 187 -6.31 -9.54 47.11
CA VAL A 187 -5.99 -10.42 45.99
C VAL A 187 -4.48 -10.60 45.90
N GLU A 188 -3.72 -9.52 46.00
CA GLU A 188 -2.28 -9.53 45.81
C GLU A 188 -1.64 -8.29 46.48
N SER A 189 -0.48 -8.43 47.11
CA SER A 189 0.32 -7.29 47.61
C SER A 189 1.78 -7.51 47.24
N ILE A 190 2.31 -6.60 46.42
CA ILE A 190 3.63 -6.74 45.78
C ILE A 190 4.52 -5.57 46.23
N ASP A 191 5.75 -5.89 46.65
CA ASP A 191 6.80 -4.88 46.92
C ASP A 191 7.34 -4.32 45.60
N SER A 192 7.54 -3.00 45.51
CA SER A 192 8.04 -2.32 44.28
C SER A 192 9.44 -2.76 43.82
N THR A 193 10.17 -3.51 44.64
CA THR A 193 11.43 -4.20 44.26
C THR A 193 11.21 -5.50 43.48
N THR A 194 9.98 -6.00 43.39
CA THR A 194 9.61 -7.26 42.73
C THR A 194 8.69 -7.06 41.51
N GLN A 195 8.43 -5.81 41.09
CA GLN A 195 7.64 -5.49 39.89
C GLN A 195 8.52 -5.30 38.63
N ARG A 196 9.35 -6.29 38.32
CA ARG A 196 9.81 -6.54 36.94
C ARG A 196 10.02 -8.03 36.79
N ILE A 197 8.95 -8.77 36.54
CA ILE A 197 8.87 -10.05 35.78
C ILE A 197 7.46 -10.61 36.05
N SER A 198 6.51 -10.30 35.16
CA SER A 198 5.34 -11.12 34.79
C SER A 198 4.27 -10.33 34.01
N GLU A 199 4.65 -9.28 33.30
CA GLU A 199 3.98 -8.91 32.05
C GLU A 199 4.96 -9.25 30.94
N ILE A 200 4.49 -9.87 29.86
CA ILE A 200 5.33 -10.33 28.74
C ILE A 200 5.99 -9.09 28.11
N CYS A 201 7.20 -8.79 28.57
CA CYS A 201 8.04 -7.74 28.04
C CYS A 201 8.57 -8.26 26.70
N SER A 202 8.14 -7.66 25.60
CA SER A 202 8.66 -8.01 24.27
C SER A 202 9.50 -6.85 23.75
N ASN A 203 10.73 -7.13 23.32
CA ASN A 203 11.61 -6.16 22.70
C ASN A 203 11.56 -6.35 21.18
N THR A 204 11.36 -5.26 20.45
CA THR A 204 11.60 -5.20 19.01
C THR A 204 13.03 -4.78 18.79
N THR A 205 13.88 -5.70 18.34
CA THR A 205 15.26 -5.39 17.96
C THR A 205 15.42 -5.38 16.46
N THR A 206 15.95 -4.27 15.95
CA THR A 206 16.28 -4.08 14.55
C THR A 206 17.78 -4.28 14.36
N ILE A 207 18.15 -5.21 13.47
CA ILE A 207 19.52 -5.62 13.20
C ILE A 207 19.83 -5.37 11.72
N ALA A 208 20.92 -4.67 11.43
CA ALA A 208 21.53 -4.66 10.10
C ALA A 208 22.24 -5.98 9.86
N ILE A 209 21.96 -6.62 8.73
CA ILE A 209 22.58 -7.89 8.36
C ILE A 209 23.37 -7.68 7.06
N GLY A 210 24.69 -7.64 7.18
CA GLY A 210 25.63 -7.52 6.09
C GLY A 210 25.77 -8.81 5.28
N GLY A 211 25.81 -8.66 3.96
CA GLY A 211 26.09 -9.77 3.04
C GLY A 211 24.87 -10.51 2.48
N MET A 212 23.65 -10.11 2.84
CA MET A 212 22.42 -10.66 2.25
C MET A 212 22.23 -10.20 0.80
N THR A 213 22.31 -11.11 -0.16
CA THR A 213 22.19 -10.76 -1.60
C THR A 213 21.06 -11.47 -2.33
N CYS A 214 20.49 -12.54 -1.75
CA CYS A 214 19.43 -13.31 -2.39
C CYS A 214 18.43 -13.90 -1.41
N GLY A 215 17.32 -14.43 -1.94
CA GLY A 215 16.27 -15.06 -1.15
C GLY A 215 16.69 -16.29 -0.37
N ALA A 216 17.74 -16.99 -0.80
CA ALA A 216 18.34 -18.08 -0.04
C ALA A 216 19.05 -17.59 1.22
N CYS A 217 19.70 -16.41 1.18
CA CYS A 217 20.34 -15.80 2.36
C CYS A 217 19.31 -15.49 3.45
N THR A 218 18.19 -14.87 3.08
CA THR A 218 17.12 -14.59 4.04
C THR A 218 16.52 -15.87 4.61
N SER A 219 16.37 -16.93 3.80
CA SER A 219 15.84 -18.22 4.27
C SER A 219 16.84 -18.93 5.21
N ALA A 220 18.14 -18.77 4.98
CA ALA A 220 19.19 -19.29 5.85
C ALA A 220 19.14 -18.60 7.23
N VAL A 221 19.01 -17.27 7.25
CA VAL A 221 18.83 -16.51 8.49
C VAL A 221 17.50 -16.88 9.16
N GLU A 222 16.37 -16.87 8.44
CA GLU A 222 15.04 -17.23 8.96
C GLU A 222 15.01 -18.65 9.53
N SER A 223 15.72 -19.60 8.91
CA SER A 223 15.85 -20.97 9.43
C SER A 223 16.63 -21.07 10.75
N GLY A 224 17.48 -20.07 11.05
CA GLY A 224 18.14 -19.95 12.35
C GLY A 224 17.20 -19.59 13.48
N PHE A 225 16.06 -18.97 13.15
CA PHE A 225 15.06 -18.49 14.10
C PHE A 225 13.80 -19.35 14.17
N LYS A 226 13.70 -20.41 13.34
CA LYS A 226 12.59 -21.36 13.44
C LYS A 226 12.68 -22.17 14.73
N ASP A 227 11.57 -22.25 15.44
CA ASP A 227 11.39 -23.05 16.67
C ASP A 227 12.26 -22.61 17.86
N LEU A 228 12.70 -21.33 17.90
CA LEU A 228 13.40 -20.76 19.06
C LEU A 228 12.42 -20.26 20.13
N ASP A 229 12.59 -20.76 21.35
CA ASP A 229 11.86 -20.27 22.53
C ASP A 229 12.20 -18.81 22.82
N GLY A 230 11.17 -17.97 22.90
CA GLY A 230 11.30 -16.52 23.14
C GLY A 230 11.19 -15.65 21.89
N LEU A 231 11.08 -16.23 20.69
CA LEU A 231 10.82 -15.49 19.47
C LEU A 231 9.30 -15.34 19.24
N ILE A 232 8.82 -14.10 19.13
CA ILE A 232 7.39 -13.80 18.90
C ILE A 232 7.15 -13.54 17.41
N GLN A 233 7.98 -12.68 16.81
CA GLN A 233 7.87 -12.35 15.38
C GLN A 233 9.24 -12.08 14.80
N PHE A 234 9.48 -12.59 13.59
CA PHE A 234 10.72 -12.41 12.84
C PHE A 234 10.40 -11.92 11.44
N ASN A 235 10.83 -10.70 11.12
CA ASN A 235 10.70 -10.13 9.78
C ASN A 235 12.08 -9.77 9.25
N ILE A 236 12.39 -10.22 8.03
CA ILE A 236 13.67 -9.91 7.38
C ILE A 236 13.43 -9.25 6.02
N SER A 237 14.02 -8.08 5.83
CA SER A 237 13.97 -7.32 4.59
C SER A 237 15.30 -7.43 3.87
N LEU A 238 15.30 -8.12 2.73
CA LEU A 238 16.45 -8.20 1.83
C LEU A 238 16.81 -6.81 1.26
N LEU A 239 15.79 -6.00 0.97
CA LEU A 239 15.97 -4.68 0.35
C LEU A 239 16.61 -3.67 1.31
N ALA A 240 16.24 -3.75 2.60
CA ALA A 240 16.79 -2.87 3.62
C ALA A 240 18.06 -3.42 4.28
N GLU A 241 18.50 -4.63 3.90
CA GLU A 241 19.57 -5.38 4.57
C GLU A 241 19.38 -5.43 6.10
N ARG A 242 18.14 -5.61 6.56
CA ARG A 242 17.76 -5.53 7.98
C ARG A 242 16.79 -6.63 8.40
N ALA A 243 16.88 -7.06 9.65
CA ALA A 243 15.87 -7.87 10.32
C ALA A 243 15.25 -7.10 11.49
N VAL A 244 13.94 -7.21 11.65
CA VAL A 244 13.15 -6.69 12.76
C VAL A 244 12.60 -7.88 13.53
N ILE A 245 12.99 -7.99 14.80
CA ILE A 245 12.81 -9.21 15.59
C ILE A 245 12.14 -8.84 16.91
N LEU A 246 10.88 -9.26 17.04
CA LEU A 246 10.11 -9.17 18.28
C LEU A 246 10.40 -10.41 19.12
N HIS A 247 10.99 -10.21 20.29
CA HIS A 247 11.43 -11.30 21.16
C HIS A 247 11.23 -10.98 22.64
N ASP A 248 11.10 -12.01 23.46
CA ASP A 248 11.16 -11.92 24.90
C ASP A 248 12.64 -11.81 25.34
N PRO A 249 13.09 -10.67 25.87
CA PRO A 249 14.49 -10.45 26.24
C PRO A 249 14.95 -11.35 27.40
N SER A 250 14.02 -11.96 28.15
CA SER A 250 14.36 -12.92 29.21
C SER A 250 14.79 -14.28 28.67
N LYS A 251 14.31 -14.66 27.47
CA LYS A 251 14.58 -15.96 26.84
C LYS A 251 15.58 -15.85 25.68
N LEU A 252 15.49 -14.78 24.91
CA LEU A 252 16.31 -14.53 23.72
C LEU A 252 16.87 -13.11 23.79
N THR A 253 18.14 -12.94 24.14
CA THR A 253 18.75 -11.61 24.25
C THR A 253 19.13 -11.02 22.89
N SER A 254 19.21 -9.69 22.78
CA SER A 254 19.61 -8.98 21.56
C SER A 254 20.97 -9.42 21.02
N GLU A 255 21.92 -9.74 21.91
CA GLU A 255 23.26 -10.20 21.55
C GLU A 255 23.24 -11.64 21.04
N LYS A 256 22.41 -12.50 21.64
CA LYS A 256 22.26 -13.89 21.21
C LYS A 256 21.61 -13.98 19.83
N ILE A 257 20.75 -13.02 19.49
CA ILE A 257 20.18 -12.90 18.14
C ILE A 257 21.27 -12.55 17.12
N VAL A 258 22.20 -11.66 17.45
CA VAL A 258 23.37 -11.35 16.60
C VAL A 258 24.22 -12.59 16.40
N GLU A 259 24.53 -13.31 17.49
CA GLU A 259 25.29 -14.56 17.45
C GLU A 259 24.64 -15.61 16.55
N ILE A 260 23.31 -15.81 16.64
CA ILE A 260 22.57 -16.72 15.76
C ILE A 260 22.70 -16.32 14.29
N ILE A 261 22.71 -15.03 13.97
CA ILE A 261 22.86 -14.55 12.59
C ILE A 261 24.31 -14.75 12.10
N GLU A 262 25.29 -14.50 12.97
CA GLU A 262 26.72 -14.69 12.70
C GLU A 262 27.09 -16.17 12.54
N ASP A 263 26.50 -17.06 13.32
CA ASP A 263 26.64 -18.51 13.20
C ASP A 263 26.09 -19.04 11.86
N ARG A 264 25.12 -18.35 11.27
CA ARG A 264 24.64 -18.60 9.91
C ARG A 264 25.52 -17.97 8.83
N GLY A 265 26.63 -17.35 9.24
CA GLY A 265 27.70 -16.83 8.40
C GLY A 265 27.50 -15.39 7.93
N PHE A 266 26.51 -14.67 8.46
CA PHE A 266 26.16 -13.30 8.06
C PHE A 266 26.67 -12.28 9.09
N GLU A 267 27.16 -11.13 8.64
CA GLU A 267 27.57 -10.06 9.56
C GLU A 267 26.32 -9.42 10.16
N ALA A 268 26.25 -9.25 11.48
CA ALA A 268 25.08 -8.67 12.13
C ALA A 268 25.46 -7.51 13.06
N LYS A 269 24.73 -6.40 12.97
CA LYS A 269 24.92 -5.22 13.82
C LYS A 269 23.59 -4.72 14.33
N ILE A 270 23.45 -4.57 15.64
CA ILE A 270 22.26 -4.00 16.27
C ILE A 270 22.16 -2.52 15.89
N ILE A 271 21.03 -2.12 15.30
CA ILE A 271 20.72 -0.72 14.99
C ILE A 271 19.95 -0.09 16.15
N SER A 272 18.90 -0.77 16.60
CA SER A 272 18.07 -0.31 17.72
C SER A 272 17.41 -1.49 18.41
N THR A 273 17.22 -1.38 19.72
CA THR A 273 16.41 -2.27 20.53
C THR A 273 15.36 -1.41 21.23
N GLU A 274 14.10 -1.59 20.85
CA GLU A 274 12.96 -0.85 21.39
C GLU A 274 12.08 -1.80 22.21
N LEU A 275 11.60 -1.33 23.36
CA LEU A 275 10.57 -2.02 24.14
C LEU A 275 9.24 -1.92 23.40
N ALA A 276 8.71 -3.05 22.96
CA ALA A 276 7.39 -3.14 22.38
C ALA A 276 6.36 -3.25 23.52
N TYR A 277 5.79 -2.11 23.90
CA TYR A 277 4.50 -2.13 24.58
C TYR A 277 3.46 -2.59 23.54
N LEU A 278 2.80 -3.72 23.80
CA LEU A 278 1.55 -4.01 23.11
C LEU A 278 0.60 -2.84 23.40
N ASN A 279 0.19 -2.16 22.33
CA ASN A 279 -0.68 -0.99 22.32
C ASN A 279 -1.71 -0.98 23.45
N ASN A 280 -1.42 -0.24 24.51
CA ASN A 280 -2.48 0.44 25.24
C ASN A 280 -2.73 1.76 24.51
N ASN A 281 -4.01 2.04 24.27
CA ASN A 281 -4.58 3.20 23.58
C ASN A 281 -4.11 4.57 24.13
N GLY A 282 -2.84 4.92 23.92
CA GLY A 282 -2.30 6.26 24.12
C GLY A 282 -1.97 6.85 22.77
N SER A 283 -2.52 8.03 22.48
CA SER A 283 -2.40 8.78 21.22
C SER A 283 -0.99 9.32 20.92
N SER A 284 0.07 8.58 21.26
CA SER A 284 1.45 8.98 20.98
C SER A 284 1.87 8.61 19.57
N THR A 285 2.02 9.62 18.72
CA THR A 285 2.58 9.54 17.37
C THR A 285 4.09 9.80 17.41
N LYS A 286 4.87 9.06 16.62
CA LYS A 286 6.30 9.31 16.40
C LYS A 286 6.46 10.01 15.05
N SER A 287 7.10 11.17 15.04
CA SER A 287 7.39 11.95 13.84
C SER A 287 8.88 12.24 13.75
N GLN A 288 9.43 12.17 12.54
CA GLN A 288 10.81 12.53 12.26
C GLN A 288 10.83 13.81 11.43
N LEU A 289 11.54 14.83 11.90
CA LEU A 289 11.73 16.09 11.20
C LEU A 289 13.20 16.23 10.80
N LYS A 290 13.46 16.72 9.60
CA LYS A 290 14.77 17.20 9.21
C LYS A 290 14.83 18.70 9.43
N ILE A 291 15.74 19.15 10.29
CA ILE A 291 15.86 20.56 10.63
C ILE A 291 17.05 21.16 9.90
N PHE A 292 16.84 22.32 9.30
CA PHE A 292 17.86 23.10 8.62
C PHE A 292 18.12 24.40 9.39
N GLY A 293 19.37 24.89 9.34
CA GLY A 293 19.78 26.12 10.02
C GLY A 293 20.51 25.91 11.35
N ILE A 294 20.61 24.67 11.84
CA ILE A 294 21.34 24.36 13.08
C ILE A 294 22.83 24.23 12.78
N LYS A 295 23.61 25.16 13.33
CA LYS A 295 25.05 25.31 13.08
C LYS A 295 25.89 24.49 14.06
N ASP A 296 25.42 24.37 15.31
CA ASP A 296 26.20 23.85 16.43
C ASP A 296 25.47 22.74 17.21
N SER A 297 26.23 21.85 17.85
CA SER A 297 25.69 20.81 18.73
C SER A 297 24.98 21.39 19.96
N ASP A 298 25.36 22.58 20.40
CA ASP A 298 24.75 23.26 21.55
C ASP A 298 23.37 23.83 21.18
N SER A 299 23.22 24.39 19.98
CA SER A 299 21.93 24.81 19.44
C SER A 299 20.97 23.63 19.27
N ALA A 300 21.48 22.46 18.88
CA ALA A 300 20.70 21.22 18.80
C ALA A 300 20.16 20.79 20.18
N LEU A 301 20.99 20.85 21.23
CA LEU A 301 20.59 20.55 22.61
C LEU A 301 19.61 21.60 23.17
N ALA A 302 19.81 22.88 22.83
CA ALA A 302 18.90 23.95 23.22
C ALA A 302 17.50 23.74 22.63
N LEU A 303 17.42 23.39 21.33
CA LEU A 303 16.17 23.06 20.67
C LEU A 303 15.50 21.81 21.28
N GLU A 304 16.27 20.76 21.56
CA GLU A 304 15.75 19.54 22.20
C GLU A 304 15.15 19.82 23.57
N ASN A 305 15.82 20.62 24.40
CA ASN A 305 15.34 21.00 25.73
C ASN A 305 14.11 21.92 25.66
N MET A 306 14.08 22.83 24.69
CA MET A 306 12.93 23.69 24.44
C MET A 306 11.71 22.84 24.07
N LEU A 307 11.82 21.92 23.11
CA LEU A 307 10.71 21.08 22.69
C LEU A 307 10.24 20.13 23.81
N LYS A 308 11.13 19.65 24.68
CA LYS A 308 10.74 18.89 25.89
C LYS A 308 9.90 19.69 26.89
N SER A 309 10.00 21.02 26.88
CA SER A 309 9.24 21.87 27.79
C SER A 309 7.78 22.07 27.36
N PHE A 310 7.44 21.78 26.10
CA PHE A 310 6.08 21.91 25.59
C PHE A 310 5.19 20.75 26.04
N ASN A 311 3.99 21.11 26.51
CA ASN A 311 2.99 20.12 26.91
C ASN A 311 2.55 19.29 25.69
N GLY A 312 2.48 17.97 25.85
CA GLY A 312 2.16 17.02 24.78
C GLY A 312 3.37 16.34 24.14
N ILE A 313 4.60 16.81 24.35
CA ILE A 313 5.81 16.17 23.82
C ILE A 313 6.39 15.20 24.86
N LYS A 314 6.44 13.89 24.54
CA LYS A 314 6.93 12.83 25.45
C LYS A 314 8.44 12.63 25.37
N THR A 315 8.96 12.52 24.15
CA THR A 315 10.40 12.31 23.91
C THR A 315 10.84 13.11 22.71
N VAL A 316 11.97 13.80 22.82
CA VAL A 316 12.63 14.48 21.70
C VAL A 316 14.08 14.04 21.72
N LYS A 317 14.61 13.68 20.56
CA LYS A 317 16.02 13.38 20.39
C LYS A 317 16.51 14.00 19.09
N MET A 318 17.58 14.79 19.18
CA MET A 318 18.21 15.38 18.02
C MET A 318 19.52 14.68 17.66
N ASP A 319 19.68 14.28 16.40
CA ASP A 319 20.96 13.86 15.81
C ASP A 319 21.52 14.97 14.92
N PHE A 320 22.55 15.64 15.42
CA PHE A 320 23.24 16.73 14.73
C PHE A 320 23.88 16.28 13.41
N ASN A 321 24.46 15.08 13.35
CA ASN A 321 25.19 14.60 12.16
C ASN A 321 24.27 14.40 10.96
N THR A 322 23.03 13.98 11.22
CA THR A 322 22.02 13.76 10.17
C THR A 322 21.03 14.92 10.04
N SER A 323 21.14 15.91 10.93
CA SER A 323 20.20 17.02 11.12
C SER A 323 18.75 16.52 11.29
N ARG A 324 18.59 15.42 12.03
CA ARG A 324 17.29 14.75 12.23
C ARG A 324 16.82 14.93 13.67
N LEU A 325 15.53 15.17 13.82
CA LEU A 325 14.83 15.29 15.09
C LEU A 325 13.75 14.22 15.16
N ASP A 326 13.91 13.30 16.11
CA ASP A 326 12.92 12.28 16.43
C ASP A 326 12.05 12.80 17.58
N ILE A 327 10.75 12.99 17.32
CA ILE A 327 9.78 13.48 18.29
C ILE A 327 8.70 12.43 18.50
N SER A 328 8.42 12.08 19.75
CA SER A 328 7.18 11.42 20.13
C SER A 328 6.29 12.43 20.84
N HIS A 329 5.12 12.70 20.28
CA HIS A 329 4.16 13.65 20.80
C HIS A 329 2.78 13.00 20.91
N ASP A 330 1.91 13.58 21.74
CA ASP A 330 0.52 13.22 21.83
C ASP A 330 -0.29 14.09 20.84
N SER A 331 -0.82 13.45 19.79
CA SER A 331 -1.55 14.14 18.72
C SER A 331 -2.86 14.78 19.18
N SER A 332 -3.35 14.44 20.38
CA SER A 332 -4.54 15.07 20.96
C SER A 332 -4.26 16.41 21.64
N VAL A 333 -3.01 16.65 22.04
CA VAL A 333 -2.60 17.85 22.80
C VAL A 333 -1.87 18.85 21.91
N ILE A 334 -0.98 18.38 21.04
CA ILE A 334 -0.20 19.23 20.14
C ILE A 334 -0.13 18.59 18.75
N GLY A 335 -0.53 19.35 17.73
CA GLY A 335 -0.45 18.92 16.33
C GLY A 335 0.97 18.98 15.78
N LEU A 336 1.25 18.23 14.70
CA LEU A 336 2.55 18.26 14.02
C LEU A 336 2.82 19.66 13.44
N ARG A 337 1.77 20.35 12.99
CA ARG A 337 1.87 21.72 12.47
C ARG A 337 2.35 22.70 13.54
N ALA A 338 1.78 22.63 14.74
CA ALA A 338 2.18 23.49 15.85
C ALA A 338 3.66 23.28 16.22
N ILE A 339 4.15 22.04 16.17
CA ILE A 339 5.58 21.75 16.41
C ILE A 339 6.45 22.39 15.33
N VAL A 340 6.05 22.32 14.05
CA VAL A 340 6.80 22.96 12.95
C VAL A 340 6.76 24.48 13.08
N ASP A 341 5.61 25.07 13.35
CA ASP A 341 5.47 26.52 13.56
C ASP A 341 6.37 27.00 14.73
N ILE A 342 6.44 26.26 15.85
CA ILE A 342 7.35 26.56 16.98
C ILE A 342 8.84 26.50 16.55
N ILE A 343 9.21 25.56 15.69
CA ILE A 343 10.59 25.45 15.20
C ILE A 343 10.90 26.60 14.23
N GLU A 344 9.94 26.98 13.37
CA GLU A 344 10.06 28.09 12.42
C GLU A 344 10.09 29.46 13.12
N GLU A 345 9.40 29.63 14.25
CA GLU A 345 9.50 30.81 15.11
C GLU A 345 10.91 31.02 15.68
N GLN A 346 11.71 29.95 15.83
CA GLN A 346 13.12 30.02 16.24
C GLN A 346 14.08 30.17 15.06
N GLU A 347 13.58 30.57 13.89
CA GLU A 347 14.32 30.75 12.64
C GLU A 347 14.96 29.47 12.09
N TYR A 348 14.52 28.29 12.55
CA TYR A 348 14.94 27.00 12.00
C TYR A 348 13.90 26.48 11.02
N SER A 349 14.32 25.95 9.87
CA SER A 349 13.37 25.34 8.93
C SER A 349 13.20 23.86 9.22
N ALA A 350 11.99 23.43 9.56
CA ALA A 350 11.68 22.01 9.78
C ALA A 350 10.93 21.44 8.57
N LEU A 351 11.49 20.38 7.98
CA LEU A 351 10.81 19.61 6.95
C LEU A 351 10.48 18.24 7.52
N VAL A 352 9.21 17.84 7.45
CA VAL A 352 8.81 16.49 7.84
C VAL A 352 9.59 15.49 6.96
N SER A 353 10.31 14.59 7.60
CA SER A 353 11.01 13.51 6.92
C SER A 353 10.19 12.25 7.13
N GLU A 354 9.15 12.08 6.33
CA GLU A 354 8.53 10.76 6.27
C GLU A 354 9.55 9.77 5.69
N ASN A 355 9.83 8.72 6.47
CA ASN A 355 10.67 7.61 6.00
C ASN A 355 10.05 6.95 4.75
N ASP A 356 8.74 7.02 4.53
CA ASP A 356 8.07 6.21 3.50
C ASP A 356 8.18 6.84 2.09
N ASP A 357 7.98 8.15 1.92
CA ASP A 357 7.99 8.80 0.61
C ASP A 357 9.38 9.02 0.02
N LYS A 358 10.36 9.41 0.86
CA LYS A 358 11.77 9.45 0.44
C LYS A 358 12.28 8.05 0.12
N ASN A 359 11.91 7.02 0.88
CA ASN A 359 12.31 5.65 0.57
C ASN A 359 11.67 5.15 -0.72
N ALA A 360 10.40 5.44 -1.01
CA ALA A 360 9.76 5.01 -2.25
C ALA A 360 10.35 5.68 -3.51
N GLN A 361 10.66 6.99 -3.44
CA GLN A 361 11.33 7.69 -4.54
C GLN A 361 12.79 7.24 -4.68
N LEU A 362 13.52 7.10 -3.58
CA LEU A 362 14.90 6.58 -3.60
C LEU A 362 14.95 5.12 -4.06
N GLU A 363 13.97 4.29 -3.73
CA GLU A 363 13.85 2.91 -4.17
C GLU A 363 13.53 2.85 -5.67
N SER A 364 12.64 3.73 -6.18
CA SER A 364 12.38 3.86 -7.62
C SER A 364 13.63 4.34 -8.38
N LEU A 365 14.36 5.31 -7.84
CA LEU A 365 15.62 5.80 -8.39
C LEU A 365 16.74 4.74 -8.32
N ALA A 366 16.84 3.98 -7.24
CA ALA A 366 17.78 2.87 -7.09
C ALA A 366 17.47 1.75 -8.11
N LYS A 367 16.19 1.40 -8.29
CA LYS A 367 15.76 0.41 -9.29
C LYS A 367 16.04 0.87 -10.72
N THR A 368 15.81 2.15 -11.03
CA THR A 368 16.15 2.69 -12.37
C THR A 368 17.65 2.72 -12.63
N ARG A 369 18.45 3.06 -11.60
CA ARG A 369 19.91 2.95 -11.65
C ARG A 369 20.35 1.50 -11.87
N GLU A 370 19.79 0.54 -11.16
CA GLU A 370 20.11 -0.88 -11.33
C GLU A 370 19.80 -1.37 -12.76
N ILE A 371 18.64 -1.00 -13.32
CA ILE A 371 18.29 -1.30 -14.72
C ILE A 371 19.31 -0.69 -15.69
N SER A 372 19.75 0.55 -15.42
CA SER A 372 20.76 1.23 -16.24
C SER A 372 22.13 0.54 -16.17
N GLU A 373 22.53 0.05 -15.00
CA GLU A 373 23.77 -0.70 -14.80
C GLU A 373 23.75 -2.02 -15.56
N TRP A 374 22.67 -2.79 -15.47
CA TRP A 374 22.52 -4.03 -16.24
C TRP A 374 22.44 -3.78 -17.74
N ARG A 375 21.82 -2.67 -18.16
CA ARG A 375 21.82 -2.24 -19.56
C ARG A 375 23.23 -1.89 -20.04
N ARG A 376 24.03 -1.20 -19.22
CA ARG A 376 25.42 -0.86 -19.52
C ARG A 376 26.28 -2.12 -19.57
N ALA A 377 26.14 -3.01 -18.59
CA ALA A 377 26.84 -4.30 -18.54
C ALA A 377 26.53 -5.14 -19.78
N PHE A 378 25.25 -5.29 -20.15
CA PHE A 378 24.84 -6.00 -21.36
C PHE A 378 25.45 -5.37 -22.63
N LYS A 379 25.33 -4.04 -22.80
CA LYS A 379 25.92 -3.34 -23.95
C LYS A 379 27.43 -3.56 -24.05
N MET A 380 28.16 -3.38 -22.94
CA MET A 380 29.61 -3.59 -22.89
C MET A 380 29.97 -5.06 -23.19
N SER A 381 29.25 -6.03 -22.63
CA SER A 381 29.48 -7.45 -22.92
C SER A 381 29.23 -7.77 -24.40
N LEU A 382 28.17 -7.19 -24.98
CA LEU A 382 27.81 -7.40 -26.38
C LEU A 382 28.86 -6.81 -27.34
N THR A 383 29.41 -5.64 -27.03
CA THR A 383 30.48 -5.01 -27.82
C THR A 383 31.73 -5.89 -27.92
N PHE A 384 32.07 -6.65 -26.87
CA PHE A 384 33.21 -7.57 -26.88
C PHE A 384 32.84 -8.98 -27.36
N ALA A 385 31.62 -9.46 -27.12
CA ALA A 385 31.17 -10.79 -27.52
C ALA A 385 30.96 -10.93 -29.04
N ILE A 386 30.48 -9.88 -29.73
CA ILE A 386 30.28 -9.90 -31.19
C ILE A 386 31.61 -10.14 -31.93
N PRO A 387 32.71 -9.40 -31.66
CA PRO A 387 34.01 -9.69 -32.25
C PRO A 387 34.50 -11.11 -32.00
N VAL A 388 34.39 -11.63 -30.76
CA VAL A 388 34.81 -13.01 -30.44
C VAL A 388 34.03 -14.01 -31.26
N PHE A 389 32.72 -13.84 -31.39
CA PHE A 389 31.85 -14.71 -32.19
C PHE A 389 32.14 -14.63 -33.69
N LEU A 390 32.45 -13.42 -34.20
CA LEU A 390 32.84 -13.24 -35.59
C LEU A 390 34.15 -13.96 -35.90
N ILE A 391 35.15 -13.84 -35.02
CA ILE A 391 36.49 -14.43 -35.18
C ILE A 391 36.45 -15.95 -34.97
N SER A 392 35.71 -16.45 -33.97
CA SER A 392 35.68 -17.87 -33.65
C SER A 392 34.81 -18.70 -34.60
N MET A 393 33.74 -18.12 -35.17
CA MET A 393 32.71 -18.90 -35.86
C MET A 393 32.37 -18.39 -37.27
N ILE A 394 32.10 -17.09 -37.47
CA ILE A 394 31.57 -16.59 -38.75
C ILE A 394 32.64 -16.50 -39.83
N ILE A 395 33.80 -15.91 -39.52
CA ILE A 395 34.89 -15.71 -40.48
C ILE A 395 35.40 -17.07 -41.02
N PRO A 396 35.68 -18.09 -40.17
CA PRO A 396 36.15 -19.39 -40.65
C PRO A 396 35.14 -20.15 -41.53
N MET A 397 33.83 -19.90 -41.36
CA MET A 397 32.77 -20.64 -42.04
C MET A 397 32.27 -19.96 -43.32
N PHE A 398 32.10 -18.64 -43.32
CA PHE A 398 31.49 -17.89 -44.42
C PHE A 398 32.49 -17.16 -45.32
N LEU A 399 33.66 -16.78 -44.80
CA LEU A 399 34.66 -16.00 -45.54
C LEU A 399 36.07 -16.59 -45.35
N PRO A 400 36.37 -17.77 -45.93
CA PRO A 400 37.69 -18.41 -45.79
C PRO A 400 38.84 -17.53 -46.30
N ALA A 401 38.56 -16.62 -47.24
CA ALA A 401 39.54 -15.69 -47.82
C ALA A 401 39.96 -14.54 -46.88
N LEU A 402 39.24 -14.29 -45.80
CA LEU A 402 39.51 -13.24 -44.80
C LEU A 402 39.93 -13.82 -43.43
N ASP A 403 40.30 -15.11 -43.36
CA ASP A 403 40.70 -15.76 -42.11
C ASP A 403 42.10 -15.32 -41.65
N PHE A 404 42.20 -14.09 -41.14
CA PHE A 404 43.38 -13.60 -40.41
C PHE A 404 43.71 -14.44 -39.17
N GLY A 405 42.75 -15.23 -38.68
CA GLY A 405 42.91 -16.11 -37.52
C GLY A 405 43.77 -17.34 -37.79
N SER A 406 43.98 -17.71 -39.06
CA SER A 406 44.85 -18.81 -39.50
C SER A 406 46.34 -18.48 -39.48
N GLN A 407 46.72 -17.21 -39.24
CA GLN A 407 48.11 -16.76 -39.19
C GLN A 407 48.83 -17.33 -37.96
N LEU A 408 49.94 -18.04 -38.23
CA LEU A 408 50.76 -18.72 -37.25
C LEU A 408 51.80 -17.75 -36.67
N LEU A 409 51.75 -17.46 -35.38
CA LEU A 409 52.75 -16.63 -34.70
C LEU A 409 53.92 -17.50 -34.20
N ILE A 410 53.59 -18.64 -33.59
CA ILE A 410 54.49 -19.66 -33.02
C ILE A 410 53.87 -21.03 -33.35
N PRO A 411 54.63 -22.12 -33.53
CA PRO A 411 54.07 -23.47 -33.64
C PRO A 411 53.01 -23.74 -32.55
N GLY A 412 51.75 -23.94 -32.96
CA GLY A 412 50.60 -24.19 -32.08
C GLY A 412 49.85 -22.95 -31.57
N LEU A 413 50.32 -21.72 -31.86
CA LEU A 413 49.67 -20.47 -31.44
C LEU A 413 49.17 -19.66 -32.64
N TYR A 414 47.85 -19.54 -32.72
CA TYR A 414 47.14 -18.84 -33.80
C TYR A 414 46.74 -17.43 -33.36
N LEU A 415 46.89 -16.45 -34.26
CA LEU A 415 46.57 -15.05 -33.99
C LEU A 415 45.11 -14.85 -33.57
N GLY A 416 44.18 -15.60 -34.17
CA GLY A 416 42.75 -15.52 -33.86
C GLY A 416 42.43 -15.93 -32.42
N ASP A 417 43.03 -17.01 -31.92
CA ASP A 417 42.80 -17.50 -30.55
C ASP A 417 43.37 -16.56 -29.50
N LEU A 418 44.51 -15.92 -29.79
CA LEU A 418 45.14 -14.94 -28.92
C LEU A 418 44.33 -13.63 -28.85
N ILE A 419 43.76 -13.17 -29.96
CA ILE A 419 42.83 -12.04 -29.98
C ILE A 419 41.56 -12.38 -29.17
N CYS A 420 40.98 -13.58 -29.36
CA CYS A 420 39.83 -14.05 -28.59
C CYS A 420 40.13 -14.08 -27.08
N PHE A 421 41.33 -14.51 -26.67
CA PHE A 421 41.76 -14.50 -25.27
C PHE A 421 41.74 -13.08 -24.68
N PHE A 422 42.37 -12.10 -25.34
CA PHE A 422 42.41 -10.71 -24.84
C PHE A 422 41.04 -10.04 -24.81
N ILE A 423 40.18 -10.29 -25.80
CA ILE A 423 38.81 -9.73 -25.81
C ILE A 423 37.92 -10.38 -24.73
N THR A 424 38.20 -11.63 -24.36
CA THR A 424 37.43 -12.36 -23.35
C THR A 424 37.73 -11.90 -21.91
N ILE A 425 38.96 -11.46 -21.62
CA ILE A 425 39.37 -11.05 -20.25
C ILE A 425 38.48 -9.94 -19.65
N PRO A 426 38.20 -8.81 -20.32
CA PRO A 426 37.31 -7.77 -19.80
C PRO A 426 35.89 -8.24 -19.52
N VAL A 427 35.38 -9.18 -20.33
CA VAL A 427 34.03 -9.75 -20.14
C VAL A 427 34.03 -10.69 -18.94
N GLN A 428 35.00 -11.60 -18.85
CA GLN A 428 35.10 -12.60 -17.79
C GLN A 428 35.37 -11.98 -16.41
N PHE A 429 36.39 -11.14 -16.29
CA PHE A 429 36.83 -10.61 -15.00
C PHE A 429 36.35 -9.19 -14.72
N GLY A 430 35.91 -8.43 -15.73
CA GLY A 430 35.31 -7.11 -15.54
C GLY A 430 33.83 -7.21 -15.23
N ILE A 431 33.03 -7.60 -16.24
CA ILE A 431 31.56 -7.72 -16.10
C ILE A 431 31.22 -8.92 -15.20
N GLY A 432 31.93 -10.04 -15.39
CA GLY A 432 31.73 -11.25 -14.60
C GLY A 432 32.05 -11.12 -13.12
N ARG A 433 32.83 -10.10 -12.70
CA ARG A 433 33.20 -9.85 -11.29
C ARG A 433 32.01 -9.86 -10.34
N ARG A 434 30.86 -9.32 -10.77
CA ARG A 434 29.63 -9.32 -9.95
C ARG A 434 29.17 -10.74 -9.63
N PHE A 435 29.20 -11.65 -10.60
CA PHE A 435 28.82 -13.04 -10.41
C PHE A 435 29.83 -13.77 -9.52
N TYR A 436 31.14 -13.50 -9.66
CA TYR A 436 32.15 -14.08 -8.77
C TYR A 436 31.94 -13.71 -7.30
N ILE A 437 31.67 -12.42 -7.01
CA ILE A 437 31.41 -11.95 -5.64
C ILE A 437 30.15 -12.64 -5.07
N SER A 438 29.08 -12.70 -5.87
CA SER A 438 27.82 -13.34 -5.47
C SER A 438 27.98 -14.84 -5.22
N ALA A 439 28.65 -15.55 -6.13
CA ALA A 439 28.93 -16.98 -6.02
C ALA A 439 29.79 -17.29 -4.79
N TYR A 440 30.83 -16.49 -4.53
CA TYR A 440 31.69 -16.66 -3.36
C TYR A 440 30.92 -16.50 -2.04
N LYS A 441 30.09 -15.44 -1.93
CA LYS A 441 29.21 -15.25 -0.78
C LYS A 441 28.25 -16.43 -0.61
N SER A 442 27.56 -16.82 -1.68
CA SER A 442 26.61 -17.94 -1.71
C SER A 442 27.24 -19.27 -1.27
N MET A 443 28.49 -19.53 -1.66
CA MET A 443 29.24 -20.71 -1.20
C MET A 443 29.62 -20.63 0.28
N LYS A 444 30.03 -19.46 0.78
CA LYS A 444 30.33 -19.24 2.21
C LYS A 444 29.13 -19.60 3.09
N HIS A 445 27.92 -19.26 2.64
CA HIS A 445 26.67 -19.51 3.37
C HIS A 445 26.06 -20.91 3.15
N HIS A 446 26.79 -21.86 2.53
CA HIS A 446 26.32 -23.23 2.25
C HIS A 446 25.01 -23.32 1.44
N SER A 447 24.67 -22.27 0.68
CA SER A 447 23.46 -22.21 -0.14
C SER A 447 23.87 -21.91 -1.59
N PRO A 448 24.30 -22.92 -2.38
CA PRO A 448 24.78 -22.69 -3.73
C PRO A 448 23.66 -22.18 -4.64
N THR A 449 23.85 -20.99 -5.18
CA THR A 449 22.87 -20.30 -6.04
C THR A 449 23.20 -20.45 -7.53
N MET A 450 22.31 -19.97 -8.41
CA MET A 450 22.51 -19.92 -9.86
C MET A 450 23.86 -19.31 -10.26
N ASP A 451 24.31 -18.27 -9.55
CA ASP A 451 25.56 -17.58 -9.85
C ASP A 451 26.78 -18.51 -9.69
N VAL A 452 26.71 -19.53 -8.82
CA VAL A 452 27.76 -20.55 -8.67
C VAL A 452 27.91 -21.39 -9.93
N LEU A 453 26.79 -21.84 -10.52
CA LEU A 453 26.82 -22.61 -11.79
C LEU A 453 27.36 -21.76 -12.94
N VAL A 454 26.95 -20.49 -13.02
CA VAL A 454 27.40 -19.55 -14.05
C VAL A 454 28.91 -19.31 -13.94
N VAL A 455 29.40 -19.03 -12.74
CA VAL A 455 30.83 -18.80 -12.49
C VAL A 455 31.64 -20.06 -12.79
N LEU A 456 31.17 -21.23 -12.35
CA LEU A 456 31.87 -22.49 -12.57
C LEU A 456 31.91 -22.86 -14.05
N GLY A 457 30.80 -22.72 -14.79
CA GLY A 457 30.74 -23.01 -16.21
C GLY A 457 31.58 -22.06 -17.07
N THR A 458 31.49 -20.75 -16.84
CA THR A 458 32.28 -19.74 -17.58
C THR A 458 33.76 -19.83 -17.24
N SER A 459 34.12 -19.98 -15.96
CA SER A 459 35.53 -20.18 -15.58
C SER A 459 36.09 -21.46 -16.18
N ALA A 460 35.34 -22.57 -16.14
CA ALA A 460 35.78 -23.83 -16.74
C ALA A 460 36.01 -23.68 -18.25
N ALA A 461 35.13 -23.00 -18.97
CA ALA A 461 35.30 -22.73 -20.41
C ALA A 461 36.53 -21.85 -20.70
N PHE A 462 36.74 -20.79 -19.91
CA PHE A 462 37.88 -19.89 -20.04
C PHE A 462 39.21 -20.63 -19.79
N PHE A 463 39.34 -21.30 -18.64
CA PHE A 463 40.56 -22.02 -18.28
C PHE A 463 40.81 -23.21 -19.19
N PHE A 464 39.76 -23.93 -19.63
CA PHE A 464 39.90 -24.99 -20.64
C PHE A 464 40.52 -24.45 -21.94
N SER A 465 40.07 -23.28 -22.40
CA SER A 465 40.58 -22.68 -23.64
C SER A 465 42.05 -22.24 -23.51
N VAL A 466 42.44 -21.70 -22.34
CA VAL A 466 43.84 -21.39 -22.03
C VAL A 466 44.69 -22.66 -22.00
N VAL A 467 44.22 -23.72 -21.34
CA VAL A 467 44.92 -25.01 -21.29
C VAL A 467 45.04 -25.63 -22.69
N ALA A 468 43.99 -25.56 -23.52
CA ALA A 468 44.04 -26.05 -24.91
C ALA A 468 45.08 -25.30 -25.75
N MET A 469 45.19 -23.97 -25.60
CA MET A 469 46.26 -23.19 -26.23
C MET A 469 47.65 -23.62 -25.75
N LEU A 470 47.84 -23.80 -24.44
CA LEU A 470 49.12 -24.26 -23.88
C LEU A 470 49.49 -25.67 -24.38
N VAL A 471 48.54 -26.59 -24.42
CA VAL A 471 48.75 -27.97 -24.92
C VAL A 471 49.14 -27.96 -26.40
N SER A 472 48.53 -27.12 -27.24
CA SER A 472 48.92 -27.02 -28.65
C SER A 472 50.34 -26.47 -28.85
N VAL A 473 50.80 -25.59 -27.96
CA VAL A 473 52.17 -25.06 -27.96
C VAL A 473 53.20 -26.11 -27.49
N PHE A 474 52.88 -26.88 -26.43
CA PHE A 474 53.86 -27.79 -25.81
C PHE A 474 53.82 -29.25 -26.33
N ALA A 475 52.71 -29.71 -26.93
CA ALA A 475 52.55 -31.10 -27.37
C ALA A 475 52.44 -31.22 -28.91
N PRO A 476 53.28 -32.05 -29.57
CA PRO A 476 53.10 -32.40 -30.98
C PRO A 476 51.88 -33.32 -31.17
N PRO A 477 51.10 -33.22 -32.26
CA PRO A 477 51.19 -32.28 -33.38
C PRO A 477 50.64 -30.89 -33.02
N HIS A 478 51.32 -29.84 -33.46
CA HIS A 478 50.98 -28.42 -33.23
C HIS A 478 49.75 -27.95 -34.03
N THR A 479 48.62 -28.66 -33.92
CA THR A 479 47.37 -28.35 -34.64
C THR A 479 46.56 -27.26 -33.91
N ARG A 480 45.67 -26.59 -34.64
CA ARG A 480 44.82 -25.53 -34.09
C ARG A 480 44.04 -26.00 -32.86
N PRO A 481 44.18 -25.32 -31.70
CA PRO A 481 43.45 -25.70 -30.50
C PRO A 481 41.95 -25.47 -30.68
N ASN A 482 41.14 -26.40 -30.18
CA ASN A 482 39.67 -26.25 -30.15
C ASN A 482 39.27 -25.40 -28.94
N THR A 483 39.49 -24.07 -29.04
CA THR A 483 39.16 -23.11 -27.98
C THR A 483 37.66 -22.85 -27.91
N ILE A 484 37.16 -22.51 -26.72
CA ILE A 484 35.75 -22.18 -26.45
C ILE A 484 35.61 -20.83 -25.71
N PHE A 485 36.47 -19.85 -26.02
CA PHE A 485 36.41 -18.50 -25.44
C PHE A 485 35.09 -17.78 -25.74
N ASP A 486 34.51 -18.08 -26.89
CA ASP A 486 33.18 -17.66 -27.32
C ASP A 486 32.08 -18.12 -26.36
N THR A 487 32.15 -19.34 -25.84
CA THR A 487 31.16 -19.85 -24.88
C THR A 487 31.18 -19.04 -23.58
N SER A 488 32.36 -18.69 -23.07
CA SER A 488 32.49 -17.89 -21.84
C SER A 488 31.91 -16.49 -22.00
N THR A 489 32.29 -15.79 -23.08
CA THR A 489 31.84 -14.42 -23.37
C THR A 489 30.34 -14.35 -23.68
N MET A 490 29.82 -15.30 -24.48
CA MET A 490 28.41 -15.34 -24.85
C MET A 490 27.50 -15.71 -23.67
N LEU A 491 27.93 -16.63 -22.81
CA LEU A 491 27.15 -16.97 -21.62
C LEU A 491 26.98 -15.77 -20.68
N ILE A 492 28.05 -15.05 -20.38
CA ILE A 492 27.98 -13.82 -19.55
C ILE A 492 27.07 -12.78 -20.23
N THR A 493 27.15 -12.65 -21.55
CA THR A 493 26.33 -11.72 -22.33
C THR A 493 24.84 -12.08 -22.26
N PHE A 494 24.48 -13.36 -22.46
CA PHE A 494 23.10 -13.82 -22.41
C PHE A 494 22.51 -13.77 -20.99
N ILE A 495 23.30 -14.07 -19.96
CA ILE A 495 22.85 -13.97 -18.57
C ILE A 495 22.65 -12.50 -18.18
N SER A 496 23.55 -11.62 -18.62
CA SER A 496 23.40 -10.17 -18.42
C SER A 496 22.15 -9.62 -19.13
N LEU A 497 21.83 -10.12 -20.33
CA LEU A 497 20.58 -9.83 -21.03
C LEU A 497 19.37 -10.32 -20.23
N GLY A 498 19.42 -11.55 -19.70
CA GLY A 498 18.37 -12.12 -18.85
C GLY A 498 18.09 -11.27 -17.61
N ARG A 499 19.14 -10.88 -16.87
CA ARG A 499 19.05 -9.98 -15.69
C ARG A 499 18.55 -8.58 -16.05
N PHE A 500 18.98 -8.04 -17.20
CA PHE A 500 18.45 -6.76 -17.70
C PHE A 500 16.95 -6.84 -18.00
N LEU A 501 16.49 -7.90 -18.68
CA LEU A 501 15.07 -8.09 -18.98
C LEU A 501 14.24 -8.33 -17.72
N GLU A 502 14.76 -9.10 -16.77
CA GLU A 502 14.19 -9.31 -15.43
C GLU A 502 13.95 -7.96 -14.73
N ASN A 503 15.01 -7.17 -14.56
CA ASN A 503 14.93 -5.92 -13.83
C ASN A 503 14.12 -4.86 -14.58
N ARG A 504 14.11 -4.90 -15.91
CA ARG A 504 13.22 -4.06 -16.72
C ARG A 504 11.75 -4.43 -16.51
N ALA A 505 11.42 -5.73 -16.45
CA ALA A 505 10.06 -6.17 -16.16
C ALA A 505 9.64 -5.71 -14.74
N LYS A 506 10.53 -5.85 -13.75
CA LYS A 506 10.36 -5.34 -12.38
C LYS A 506 10.18 -3.84 -12.29
N GLY A 507 10.94 -3.06 -13.06
CA GLY A 507 10.83 -1.60 -13.07
C GLY A 507 9.50 -1.08 -13.65
N GLN A 508 8.87 -1.82 -14.58
CA GLN A 508 7.62 -1.35 -15.18
C GLN A 508 6.43 -1.37 -14.22
N THR A 509 6.36 -2.35 -13.33
CA THR A 509 5.28 -2.45 -12.33
C THR A 509 5.46 -1.41 -11.22
N SER A 510 6.71 -1.14 -10.80
CA SER A 510 7.01 -0.03 -9.88
C SER A 510 6.69 1.35 -10.47
N LYS A 511 6.72 1.51 -11.81
CA LYS A 511 6.29 2.76 -12.47
C LYS A 511 4.79 3.03 -12.31
N ALA A 512 3.97 1.98 -12.23
CA ALA A 512 2.54 2.13 -11.94
C ALA A 512 2.30 2.58 -10.49
N LEU A 513 3.04 2.01 -9.54
CA LEU A 513 3.01 2.45 -8.13
C LEU A 513 3.45 3.91 -7.98
N SER A 514 4.55 4.30 -8.62
CA SER A 514 5.04 5.69 -8.62
C SER A 514 4.03 6.67 -9.23
N ARG A 515 3.23 6.24 -10.22
CA ARG A 515 2.14 7.07 -10.76
C ARG A 515 1.03 7.30 -9.73
N LEU A 516 0.66 6.27 -8.96
CA LEU A 516 -0.32 6.40 -7.88
C LEU A 516 0.16 7.38 -6.80
N MET A 517 1.45 7.33 -6.44
CA MET A 517 2.03 8.27 -5.48
C MET A 517 2.07 9.73 -6.00
N SER A 518 2.27 9.92 -7.31
CA SER A 518 2.23 11.27 -7.91
C SER A 518 0.83 11.91 -7.99
N LEU A 519 -0.21 11.19 -7.57
CA LEU A 519 -1.58 11.71 -7.51
C LEU A 519 -1.79 12.61 -6.29
N ALA A 520 -1.08 12.39 -5.18
CA ALA A 520 -1.14 13.31 -4.05
C ALA A 520 -0.45 14.64 -4.41
N PRO A 521 -1.08 15.81 -4.20
CA PRO A 521 -0.41 17.10 -4.30
C PRO A 521 0.59 17.28 -3.16
N SER A 522 1.66 18.05 -3.38
CA SER A 522 2.68 18.35 -2.36
C SER A 522 2.31 19.55 -1.46
N ILE A 523 1.40 20.40 -1.92
CA ILE A 523 0.93 21.60 -1.22
C ILE A 523 -0.60 21.65 -1.21
N ALA A 524 -1.15 22.25 -0.17
CA ALA A 524 -2.57 22.54 -0.02
C ALA A 524 -2.75 23.97 0.50
N THR A 525 -3.89 24.58 0.16
CA THR A 525 -4.27 25.90 0.67
C THR A 525 -5.34 25.71 1.73
N ILE A 526 -5.09 26.20 2.95
CA ILE A 526 -6.05 26.14 4.07
C ILE A 526 -6.44 27.55 4.52
N TYR A 527 -7.56 27.64 5.22
CA TYR A 527 -7.88 28.82 6.04
C TYR A 527 -7.13 28.76 7.37
N GLU A 528 -6.58 29.89 7.82
CA GLU A 528 -5.87 30.00 9.10
C GLU A 528 -6.79 29.75 10.31
N ASP A 529 -8.04 30.23 10.26
CA ASP A 529 -9.07 29.94 11.26
C ASP A 529 -10.21 29.09 10.65
N PRO A 530 -10.27 27.78 10.94
CA PRO A 530 -11.31 26.89 10.42
C PRO A 530 -12.69 27.23 10.98
N ILE A 531 -12.79 27.79 12.19
CA ILE A 531 -14.07 28.09 12.84
C ILE A 531 -14.70 29.32 12.20
N ALA A 532 -13.89 30.34 11.89
CA ALA A 532 -14.36 31.52 11.16
C ALA A 532 -14.84 31.14 9.74
N ALA A 533 -14.11 30.27 9.05
CA ALA A 533 -14.48 29.80 7.72
C ALA A 533 -15.76 28.95 7.72
N GLU A 534 -16.00 28.14 8.75
CA GLU A 534 -17.26 27.39 8.91
C GLU A 534 -18.45 28.33 9.13
N LYS A 535 -18.32 29.33 10.00
CA LYS A 535 -19.37 30.34 10.22
C LYS A 535 -19.71 31.11 8.94
N LEU A 536 -18.69 31.50 8.17
CA LEU A 536 -18.89 32.15 6.86
C LEU A 536 -19.58 31.24 5.83
N ALA A 537 -19.49 29.92 5.97
CA ALA A 537 -20.19 28.96 5.11
C ALA A 537 -21.64 28.71 5.55
N GLU A 538 -22.00 29.09 6.77
CA GLU A 538 -23.38 29.07 7.29
C GLU A 538 -24.12 30.38 6.96
N GLU A 539 -23.40 31.50 6.84
CA GLU A 539 -23.92 32.84 6.58
C GLU A 539 -23.95 33.22 5.07
N GLU A 540 -24.76 32.57 4.22
CA GLU A 540 -25.43 33.11 2.99
C GLU A 540 -26.06 31.98 2.13
N PRO A 541 -27.19 32.21 1.41
CA PRO A 541 -27.90 33.48 1.20
C PRO A 541 -29.33 33.50 1.78
N ARG A 542 -29.65 34.56 2.54
CA ARG A 542 -31.03 35.04 2.68
C ARG A 542 -31.26 36.14 1.65
N ASN A 543 -32.27 35.96 0.81
CA ASN A 543 -32.81 36.90 -0.17
C ASN A 543 -32.52 38.38 0.10
N ASN A 544 -31.95 39.08 -0.88
CA ASN A 544 -32.06 40.54 -0.96
C ASN A 544 -32.60 40.98 -2.33
N PHE A 545 -33.92 41.20 -2.35
CA PHE A 545 -34.58 42.09 -3.29
C PHE A 545 -34.93 43.37 -2.54
N SER A 546 -34.07 44.38 -2.58
CA SER A 546 -34.44 45.81 -2.75
C SER A 546 -33.18 46.66 -2.55
N GLY A 547 -32.89 47.51 -3.53
CA GLY A 547 -31.66 48.28 -3.57
C GLY A 547 -31.65 49.52 -2.68
N ARG A 548 -30.44 49.90 -2.28
CA ARG A 548 -30.01 51.29 -2.40
C ARG A 548 -28.49 51.36 -2.46
N LYS A 549 -28.01 52.08 -3.45
CA LYS A 549 -26.60 52.40 -3.73
C LYS A 549 -25.98 53.16 -2.56
N THR A 550 -24.87 52.64 -2.05
CA THR A 550 -23.75 53.45 -1.54
C THR A 550 -22.46 52.73 -1.91
N ASP A 551 -21.91 53.11 -3.08
CA ASP A 551 -20.54 52.83 -3.47
C ASP A 551 -19.60 53.70 -2.61
N SER A 552 -18.89 53.10 -1.65
CA SER A 552 -17.58 53.54 -1.09
C SER A 552 -17.25 52.89 0.27
N ALA A 553 -17.25 51.55 0.31
CA ALA A 553 -16.61 50.76 1.37
C ALA A 553 -16.29 49.36 0.83
N LEU A 554 -15.39 49.31 -0.17
CA LEU A 554 -14.79 48.08 -0.67
C LEU A 554 -13.32 48.11 -0.23
N HIS A 555 -12.92 47.00 0.42
CA HIS A 555 -11.68 46.71 1.14
C HIS A 555 -11.75 46.93 2.65
N ASP A 556 -11.42 45.87 3.39
CA ASP A 556 -11.28 45.75 4.85
C ASP A 556 -12.50 45.33 5.68
N ASN A 557 -13.11 44.18 5.38
CA ASN A 557 -13.72 43.35 6.43
C ASN A 557 -13.47 41.85 6.17
N ASN A 558 -12.51 41.29 6.91
CA ASN A 558 -12.14 39.88 7.10
C ASN A 558 -11.89 39.04 5.83
N SER A 559 -10.74 39.27 5.18
CA SER A 559 -10.08 38.17 4.48
C SER A 559 -9.63 37.14 5.52
N SER A 560 -10.38 36.05 5.66
CA SER A 560 -9.85 34.82 6.26
C SER A 560 -8.53 34.50 5.57
N LEU A 561 -7.41 34.69 6.27
CA LEU A 561 -6.06 34.58 5.70
C LEU A 561 -5.88 33.15 5.16
N GLU A 562 -5.58 33.06 3.86
CA GLU A 562 -5.26 31.79 3.20
C GLU A 562 -3.78 31.46 3.46
N LYS A 563 -3.48 30.30 4.05
CA LYS A 563 -2.11 29.80 4.28
C LYS A 563 -1.85 28.63 3.34
N ILE A 564 -0.76 28.70 2.57
CA ILE A 564 -0.29 27.57 1.76
C ILE A 564 0.61 26.72 2.65
N ILE A 565 0.24 25.46 2.84
CA ILE A 565 0.99 24.50 3.66
C ILE A 565 1.38 23.26 2.84
N PRO A 566 2.48 22.59 3.16
CA PRO A 566 2.75 21.24 2.68
C PRO A 566 1.62 20.27 3.07
N THR A 567 1.29 19.32 2.18
CA THR A 567 0.21 18.33 2.41
C THR A 567 0.45 17.48 3.67
N GLU A 568 1.71 17.24 4.03
CA GLU A 568 2.12 16.48 5.23
C GLU A 568 1.74 17.18 6.55
N LEU A 569 1.48 18.49 6.52
CA LEU A 569 1.09 19.28 7.69
C LEU A 569 -0.42 19.48 7.81
N ILE A 570 -1.23 18.88 6.94
CA ILE A 570 -2.69 18.93 7.02
C ILE A 570 -3.15 18.10 8.22
N GLU A 571 -4.07 18.66 8.99
CA GLU A 571 -4.64 18.05 10.19
C GLU A 571 -6.15 17.85 10.02
N VAL A 572 -6.72 16.95 10.82
CA VAL A 572 -8.16 16.68 10.78
C VAL A 572 -8.92 17.91 11.30
N GLY A 573 -9.92 18.37 10.56
CA GLY A 573 -10.70 19.57 10.88
C GLY A 573 -10.33 20.81 10.08
N ASP A 574 -9.20 20.80 9.37
CA ASP A 574 -8.83 21.91 8.47
C ASP A 574 -9.88 22.13 7.38
N ILE A 575 -10.02 23.38 6.96
CA ILE A 575 -10.82 23.73 5.79
C ILE A 575 -9.88 24.05 4.64
N VAL A 576 -9.85 23.15 3.66
CA VAL A 576 -9.01 23.25 2.46
C VAL A 576 -9.80 23.88 1.32
N ILE A 577 -9.15 24.78 0.60
CA ILE A 577 -9.68 25.48 -0.58
C ILE A 577 -9.20 24.74 -1.83
N LEU A 578 -10.13 24.25 -2.64
CA LEU A 578 -9.85 23.65 -3.94
C LEU A 578 -10.18 24.63 -5.07
N ARG A 579 -9.19 24.94 -5.89
CA ARG A 579 -9.35 25.72 -7.12
C ARG A 579 -9.63 24.79 -8.30
N PRO A 580 -10.17 25.32 -9.41
CA PRO A 580 -10.43 24.51 -10.60
C PRO A 580 -9.17 23.81 -11.10
N GLY A 581 -9.22 22.49 -11.28
CA GLY A 581 -8.08 21.67 -11.70
C GLY A 581 -7.14 21.21 -10.58
N ASP A 582 -7.34 21.65 -9.33
CA ASP A 582 -6.52 21.21 -8.20
C ASP A 582 -6.73 19.73 -7.91
N LYS A 583 -5.66 19.06 -7.47
CA LYS A 583 -5.77 17.71 -6.91
C LYS A 583 -6.19 17.81 -5.45
N ILE A 584 -7.05 16.90 -5.02
CA ILE A 584 -7.55 16.89 -3.65
C ILE A 584 -6.46 16.35 -2.72
N PRO A 585 -5.98 17.11 -1.72
CA PRO A 585 -4.83 16.72 -0.89
C PRO A 585 -5.15 15.71 0.22
N ALA A 586 -6.39 15.72 0.73
CA ALA A 586 -6.83 14.93 1.87
C ALA A 586 -8.29 14.51 1.71
N ASP A 587 -8.75 13.53 2.50
CA ASP A 587 -10.14 13.06 2.42
C ASP A 587 -11.06 13.95 3.26
N GLY A 588 -12.26 14.25 2.77
CA GLY A 588 -13.14 15.17 3.51
C GLY A 588 -14.53 15.40 2.91
N TYR A 589 -15.30 16.30 3.53
CA TYR A 589 -16.65 16.65 3.09
C TYR A 589 -16.73 18.09 2.61
N VAL A 590 -17.41 18.29 1.48
CA VAL A 590 -17.66 19.63 0.92
C VAL A 590 -18.52 20.46 1.88
N ILE A 591 -18.03 21.63 2.27
CA ILE A 591 -18.76 22.59 3.11
C ILE A 591 -19.40 23.67 2.25
N ARG A 592 -18.67 24.13 1.22
CA ARG A 592 -19.10 25.24 0.35
C ARG A 592 -18.72 24.98 -1.11
N GLY A 593 -19.61 25.34 -2.02
CA GLY A 593 -19.42 25.20 -3.47
C GLY A 593 -19.96 23.89 -4.04
N GLU A 594 -19.95 23.83 -5.37
CA GLU A 594 -20.27 22.64 -6.14
C GLU A 594 -19.26 22.47 -7.28
N THR A 595 -18.93 21.23 -7.61
CA THR A 595 -17.98 20.92 -8.68
C THR A 595 -18.22 19.52 -9.22
N TYR A 596 -17.56 19.20 -10.33
CA TYR A 596 -17.45 17.84 -10.83
C TYR A 596 -16.06 17.33 -10.49
N VAL A 597 -15.95 16.16 -9.88
CA VAL A 597 -14.66 15.57 -9.50
C VAL A 597 -14.40 14.35 -10.36
N ASP A 598 -13.21 14.31 -10.95
CA ASP A 598 -12.74 13.14 -11.68
C ASP A 598 -12.09 12.15 -10.71
N GLU A 599 -12.81 11.07 -10.42
CA GLU A 599 -12.36 9.96 -9.58
C GLU A 599 -11.83 8.77 -10.40
N SER A 600 -11.67 8.92 -11.73
CA SER A 600 -11.34 7.84 -12.66
C SER A 600 -10.08 7.07 -12.30
N MET A 601 -9.10 7.73 -11.67
CA MET A 601 -7.84 7.09 -11.28
C MET A 601 -7.98 6.13 -10.10
N ILE A 602 -9.02 6.29 -9.26
CA ILE A 602 -9.23 5.48 -8.05
C ILE A 602 -10.40 4.52 -8.24
N THR A 603 -11.54 5.03 -8.74
CA THR A 603 -12.76 4.22 -8.96
C THR A 603 -12.74 3.50 -10.30
N GLY A 604 -12.00 4.03 -11.28
CA GLY A 604 -11.97 3.53 -12.66
C GLY A 604 -13.18 3.96 -13.49
N GLU A 605 -14.03 4.85 -12.98
CA GLU A 605 -15.17 5.38 -13.71
C GLU A 605 -14.74 6.57 -14.59
N PRO A 606 -15.02 6.54 -15.90
CA PRO A 606 -14.50 7.56 -16.82
C PRO A 606 -15.27 8.90 -16.78
N MET A 607 -16.43 8.95 -16.12
CA MET A 607 -17.28 10.14 -16.07
C MET A 607 -17.11 10.87 -14.73
N PRO A 608 -16.84 12.19 -14.73
CA PRO A 608 -16.74 12.97 -13.50
C PRO A 608 -18.04 12.93 -12.70
N LEU A 609 -17.91 12.76 -11.37
CA LEU A 609 -19.05 12.72 -10.45
C LEU A 609 -19.34 14.13 -9.92
N GLN A 610 -20.61 14.52 -9.91
CA GLN A 610 -21.01 15.81 -9.33
C GLN A 610 -20.92 15.75 -7.80
N LYS A 611 -20.22 16.72 -7.20
CA LYS A 611 -20.07 16.89 -5.75
C LYS A 611 -20.68 18.22 -5.32
N ARG A 612 -21.56 18.16 -4.33
CA ARG A 612 -22.26 19.30 -3.72
C ARG A 612 -21.96 19.35 -2.23
N LYS A 613 -22.41 20.38 -1.51
CA LYS A 613 -22.33 20.47 -0.04
C LYS A 613 -22.77 19.14 0.62
N GLY A 614 -21.95 18.64 1.55
CA GLY A 614 -22.12 17.34 2.20
C GLY A 614 -21.58 16.13 1.42
N SER A 615 -21.12 16.29 0.18
CA SER A 615 -20.51 15.19 -0.59
C SER A 615 -19.10 14.89 -0.10
N PHE A 616 -18.73 13.60 -0.08
CA PHE A 616 -17.39 13.14 0.27
C PHE A 616 -16.42 13.30 -0.92
N LEU A 617 -15.22 13.80 -0.63
CA LEU A 617 -14.09 13.98 -1.53
C LEU A 617 -12.96 13.02 -1.14
N VAL A 618 -12.31 12.45 -2.15
CA VAL A 618 -11.24 11.46 -1.98
C VAL A 618 -9.89 12.08 -2.39
N ALA A 619 -8.85 11.90 -1.58
CA ALA A 619 -7.50 12.36 -1.85
C ALA A 619 -6.95 11.76 -3.17
N GLY A 620 -6.21 12.57 -3.94
CA GLY A 620 -5.62 12.21 -5.23
C GLY A 620 -6.55 12.27 -6.44
N THR A 621 -7.84 12.54 -6.22
CA THR A 621 -8.79 12.86 -7.31
C THR A 621 -8.61 14.29 -7.78
N VAL A 622 -9.15 14.61 -8.97
CA VAL A 622 -8.95 15.92 -9.60
C VAL A 622 -10.24 16.71 -9.55
N ASN A 623 -10.17 17.92 -8.98
CA ASN A 623 -11.27 18.86 -9.00
C ASN A 623 -11.49 19.39 -10.43
N GLY A 624 -12.74 19.45 -10.87
CA GLY A 624 -13.14 19.99 -12.15
C GLY A 624 -13.14 21.51 -12.16
N ALA A 625 -14.21 22.10 -12.72
CA ALA A 625 -14.26 23.55 -12.97
C ALA A 625 -14.69 24.41 -11.76
N GLY A 626 -15.23 23.82 -10.69
CA GLY A 626 -15.78 24.56 -9.55
C GLY A 626 -14.74 24.87 -8.46
N ARG A 627 -14.87 26.02 -7.80
CA ARG A 627 -14.15 26.31 -6.54
C ARG A 627 -14.94 25.72 -5.39
N VAL A 628 -14.29 24.91 -4.56
CA VAL A 628 -14.94 24.17 -3.48
C VAL A 628 -14.10 24.21 -2.22
N ASP A 629 -14.74 24.45 -1.08
CA ASP A 629 -14.09 24.41 0.23
C ASP A 629 -14.60 23.17 0.97
N PHE A 630 -13.69 22.38 1.54
CA PHE A 630 -14.04 21.12 2.19
C PHE A 630 -13.32 20.94 3.53
N ARG A 631 -13.98 20.25 4.47
CA ARG A 631 -13.43 19.89 5.77
C ARG A 631 -12.65 18.60 5.66
N VAL A 632 -11.39 18.62 6.08
CA VAL A 632 -10.56 17.42 6.16
C VAL A 632 -11.05 16.53 7.29
N THR A 633 -11.25 15.26 6.96
CA THR A 633 -11.62 14.19 7.90
C THR A 633 -10.50 13.18 8.10
N ARG A 634 -9.65 12.96 7.10
CA ARG A 634 -8.46 12.11 7.18
C ARG A 634 -7.32 12.76 6.43
N ALA A 635 -6.13 12.80 7.03
CA ALA A 635 -4.95 13.44 6.49
C ALA A 635 -3.73 12.49 6.49
N GLY A 636 -2.70 12.82 5.70
CA GLY A 636 -1.44 12.08 5.64
C GLY A 636 -1.61 10.57 5.33
N LYS A 637 -1.15 9.72 6.26
CA LYS A 637 -1.17 8.25 6.14
C LYS A 637 -2.58 7.65 6.22
N ASP A 638 -3.53 8.39 6.78
CA ASP A 638 -4.89 7.90 7.01
C ASP A 638 -5.83 8.16 5.82
N THR A 639 -5.34 8.85 4.78
CA THR A 639 -6.11 9.03 3.54
C THR A 639 -6.31 7.70 2.81
N LYS A 640 -7.44 7.57 2.10
CA LYS A 640 -7.75 6.37 1.29
C LYS A 640 -6.65 6.04 0.29
N LEU A 641 -6.07 7.06 -0.37
CA LEU A 641 -4.97 6.86 -1.31
C LEU A 641 -3.72 6.29 -0.62
N SER A 642 -3.30 6.85 0.52
CA SER A 642 -2.14 6.38 1.28
C SER A 642 -2.33 4.93 1.76
N GLN A 643 -3.54 4.58 2.21
CA GLN A 643 -3.88 3.20 2.55
C GLN A 643 -3.76 2.26 1.34
N ILE A 644 -4.29 2.65 0.17
CA ILE A 644 -4.15 1.86 -1.06
C ILE A 644 -2.67 1.66 -1.42
N VAL A 645 -1.84 2.70 -1.34
CA VAL A 645 -0.40 2.62 -1.64
C VAL A 645 0.30 1.66 -0.67
N LYS A 646 0.03 1.76 0.63
CA LYS A 646 0.54 0.85 1.66
C LYS A 646 0.17 -0.59 1.36
N LEU A 647 -1.10 -0.87 1.05
CA LEU A 647 -1.58 -2.21 0.72
C LEU A 647 -0.89 -2.79 -0.54
N VAL A 648 -0.69 -1.97 -1.58
CA VAL A 648 0.02 -2.41 -2.79
C VAL A 648 1.51 -2.65 -2.52
N GLN A 649 2.14 -1.86 -1.66
CA GLN A 649 3.55 -2.02 -1.30
C GLN A 649 3.78 -3.29 -0.46
N GLU A 650 2.93 -3.54 0.52
CA GLU A 650 2.91 -4.80 1.30
C GLU A 650 2.69 -6.00 0.36
N ALA A 651 1.81 -5.86 -0.62
CA ALA A 651 1.56 -6.91 -1.61
C ALA A 651 2.79 -7.26 -2.48
N GLN A 652 3.58 -6.26 -2.87
CA GLN A 652 4.75 -6.45 -3.72
C GLN A 652 5.97 -6.96 -2.95
N THR A 653 6.04 -6.69 -1.66
CA THR A 653 7.16 -7.09 -0.78
C THR A 653 6.95 -8.48 -0.17
N ALA A 654 5.70 -8.91 0.02
CA ALA A 654 5.38 -10.23 0.57
C ALA A 654 5.68 -11.37 -0.43
N ARG A 655 6.50 -12.33 0.00
CA ARG A 655 6.88 -13.49 -0.83
C ARG A 655 5.72 -14.47 -1.02
N ALA A 656 5.57 -14.97 -2.25
CA ALA A 656 4.62 -16.04 -2.54
C ALA A 656 5.16 -17.39 -2.03
N PRO A 657 4.35 -18.25 -1.39
CA PRO A 657 4.81 -19.56 -0.92
C PRO A 657 5.35 -20.45 -2.05
N ILE A 658 4.78 -20.37 -3.25
CA ILE A 658 5.28 -21.07 -4.45
C ILE A 658 6.73 -20.67 -4.85
N GLN A 659 7.20 -19.49 -4.46
CA GLN A 659 8.60 -19.10 -4.65
C GLN A 659 9.53 -19.97 -3.79
N ARG A 660 9.10 -20.37 -2.57
CA ARG A 660 9.85 -21.28 -1.70
C ARG A 660 10.03 -22.66 -2.33
N LEU A 661 9.04 -23.15 -3.08
CA LEU A 661 9.17 -24.40 -3.83
C LEU A 661 10.25 -24.29 -4.92
N THR A 662 10.27 -23.16 -5.63
CA THR A 662 11.24 -22.87 -6.69
C THR A 662 12.66 -22.80 -6.11
N ASP A 663 12.83 -22.13 -4.97
CA ASP A 663 14.10 -22.02 -4.25
C ASP A 663 14.57 -23.38 -3.71
N LYS A 664 13.65 -24.22 -3.20
CA LYS A 664 13.94 -25.59 -2.78
C LYS A 664 14.39 -26.47 -3.95
N ILE A 665 13.70 -26.37 -5.10
CA ILE A 665 14.09 -27.08 -6.33
C ILE A 665 15.50 -26.64 -6.74
N ALA A 666 15.78 -25.33 -6.79
CA ALA A 666 17.10 -24.81 -7.14
C ALA A 666 18.21 -25.33 -6.20
N GLY A 667 17.95 -25.40 -4.90
CA GLY A 667 18.90 -25.92 -3.90
C GLY A 667 19.30 -27.38 -4.11
N TYR A 668 18.37 -28.26 -4.51
CA TYR A 668 18.70 -29.65 -4.86
C TYR A 668 19.26 -29.79 -6.29
N PHE A 669 18.85 -28.91 -7.18
CA PHE A 669 19.19 -28.99 -8.60
C PHE A 669 20.67 -28.70 -8.86
N VAL A 670 21.26 -27.71 -8.17
CA VAL A 670 22.67 -27.33 -8.36
C VAL A 670 23.63 -28.49 -8.02
N PRO A 671 23.58 -29.15 -6.84
CA PRO A 671 24.42 -30.32 -6.55
C PRO A 671 24.18 -31.49 -7.50
N THR A 672 22.93 -31.71 -7.90
CA THR A 672 22.56 -32.79 -8.84
C THR A 672 23.24 -32.61 -10.20
N ILE A 673 23.27 -31.39 -10.73
CA ILE A 673 23.94 -31.08 -12.01
C ILE A 673 25.45 -31.29 -11.92
N LEU A 674 26.08 -30.82 -10.84
CA LEU A 674 27.51 -31.00 -10.64
C LEU A 674 27.88 -32.49 -10.57
N SER A 675 27.06 -33.28 -9.86
CA SER A 675 27.20 -34.74 -9.82
C SER A 675 26.99 -35.37 -11.20
N LEU A 676 26.00 -34.93 -11.98
CA LEU A 676 25.77 -35.41 -13.35
C LEU A 676 26.92 -35.07 -14.29
N GLY A 677 27.50 -33.87 -14.18
CA GLY A 677 28.65 -33.45 -14.97
C GLY A 677 29.88 -34.32 -14.68
N LEU A 678 30.15 -34.57 -13.40
CA LEU A 678 31.25 -35.44 -12.97
C LEU A 678 31.03 -36.91 -13.37
N LEU A 679 29.79 -37.39 -13.28
CA LEU A 679 29.40 -38.72 -13.77
C LEU A 679 29.60 -38.82 -15.29
N THR A 680 29.19 -37.81 -16.04
CA THR A 680 29.35 -37.74 -17.51
C THR A 680 30.83 -37.78 -17.89
N PHE A 681 31.65 -36.97 -17.22
CA PHE A 681 33.10 -36.98 -17.40
C PHE A 681 33.70 -38.37 -17.14
N SER A 682 33.39 -38.97 -15.99
CA SER A 682 33.96 -40.27 -15.59
C SER A 682 33.50 -41.41 -16.51
N THR A 683 32.22 -41.42 -16.89
CA THR A 683 31.65 -42.46 -17.76
C THR A 683 32.26 -42.42 -19.16
N TRP A 684 32.35 -41.24 -19.77
CA TRP A 684 32.99 -41.12 -21.09
C TRP A 684 34.50 -41.34 -21.04
N MET A 685 35.16 -40.97 -19.94
CA MET A 685 36.56 -41.27 -19.74
C MET A 685 36.81 -42.79 -19.75
N ILE A 686 36.04 -43.56 -18.99
CA ILE A 686 36.15 -45.03 -18.98
C ILE A 686 35.78 -45.61 -20.35
N LEU A 687 34.62 -45.21 -20.89
CA LEU A 687 34.07 -45.77 -22.13
C LEU A 687 34.96 -45.50 -23.35
N SER A 688 35.60 -44.32 -23.40
CA SER A 688 36.53 -43.97 -24.48
C SER A 688 37.84 -44.78 -24.47
N HIS A 689 38.21 -45.36 -23.33
CA HIS A 689 39.37 -46.24 -23.20
C HIS A 689 39.02 -47.74 -23.36
N VAL A 690 37.77 -48.12 -23.10
CA VAL A 690 37.30 -49.52 -23.16
C VAL A 690 36.75 -49.91 -24.55
N LEU A 691 36.15 -48.98 -25.30
CA LEU A 691 35.57 -49.27 -26.61
C LEU A 691 36.64 -49.38 -27.72
N ASN A 692 36.56 -50.45 -28.52
CA ASN A 692 37.42 -50.66 -29.70
C ASN A 692 37.13 -49.65 -30.84
N ASN A 693 35.88 -49.19 -30.98
CA ASN A 693 35.45 -48.17 -31.95
C ASN A 693 34.74 -47.02 -31.22
N PRO A 694 35.46 -46.00 -30.72
CA PRO A 694 34.82 -44.86 -30.09
C PRO A 694 34.09 -43.96 -31.12
N PRO A 695 33.11 -43.13 -30.71
CA PRO A 695 32.42 -42.19 -31.60
C PRO A 695 33.41 -41.24 -32.31
N GLY A 696 33.08 -40.79 -33.53
CA GLY A 696 33.98 -40.02 -34.40
C GLY A 696 34.64 -38.77 -33.79
N ILE A 697 34.00 -38.15 -32.80
CA ILE A 697 34.54 -36.99 -32.06
C ILE A 697 35.79 -37.35 -31.24
N PHE A 698 35.93 -38.61 -30.82
CA PHE A 698 37.09 -39.12 -30.08
C PHE A 698 38.21 -39.64 -30.99
N ILE A 699 37.97 -39.76 -32.30
CA ILE A 699 38.93 -40.28 -33.29
C ILE A 699 39.66 -39.11 -34.01
N GLN A 700 39.09 -37.92 -34.05
CA GLN A 700 39.74 -36.75 -34.68
C GLN A 700 41.00 -36.34 -33.89
N GLU A 701 42.17 -36.39 -34.55
CA GLU A 701 43.47 -35.94 -34.02
C GLU A 701 43.59 -34.40 -33.95
N SER A 702 42.60 -33.74 -33.34
CA SER A 702 42.75 -32.35 -32.92
C SER A 702 43.48 -32.31 -31.57
N SER A 703 44.47 -31.41 -31.42
CA SER A 703 45.32 -31.28 -30.23
C SER A 703 44.46 -31.18 -28.96
N GLY A 704 44.34 -32.29 -28.21
CA GLY A 704 43.52 -32.37 -27.00
C GLY A 704 43.13 -33.79 -26.57
N GLY A 705 43.06 -34.75 -27.49
CA GLY A 705 42.79 -36.17 -27.17
C GLY A 705 41.45 -36.42 -26.47
N LYS A 706 41.26 -37.67 -25.99
CA LYS A 706 39.99 -38.14 -25.40
C LYS A 706 39.58 -37.36 -24.14
N VAL A 707 40.55 -36.90 -23.35
CA VAL A 707 40.32 -36.16 -22.10
C VAL A 707 39.68 -34.80 -22.36
N MET A 708 40.16 -34.04 -23.35
CA MET A 708 39.61 -32.72 -23.65
C MET A 708 38.16 -32.80 -24.15
N VAL A 709 37.82 -33.85 -24.90
CA VAL A 709 36.43 -34.10 -25.33
C VAL A 709 35.52 -34.40 -24.12
N CYS A 710 35.98 -35.21 -23.17
CA CYS A 710 35.22 -35.50 -21.95
C CYS A 710 35.00 -34.23 -21.09
N VAL A 711 36.01 -33.38 -20.97
CA VAL A 711 35.88 -32.09 -20.27
C VAL A 711 34.91 -31.16 -21.01
N LYS A 712 34.95 -31.12 -22.34
CA LYS A 712 34.02 -30.32 -23.16
C LYS A 712 32.56 -30.76 -22.98
N LEU A 713 32.30 -32.07 -22.89
CA LEU A 713 30.96 -32.61 -22.58
C LEU A 713 30.52 -32.26 -21.17
N CYS A 714 31.42 -32.36 -20.17
CA CYS A 714 31.15 -31.94 -18.79
C CYS A 714 30.76 -30.46 -18.70
N ILE A 715 31.52 -29.58 -19.36
CA ILE A 715 31.20 -28.14 -19.45
C ILE A 715 29.84 -27.93 -20.11
N SER A 716 29.53 -28.67 -21.19
CA SER A 716 28.22 -28.59 -21.86
C SER A 716 27.06 -28.93 -20.91
N VAL A 717 27.19 -29.98 -20.08
CA VAL A 717 26.17 -30.36 -19.07
C VAL A 717 25.98 -29.26 -18.02
N ILE A 718 27.08 -28.73 -17.47
CA ILE A 718 27.02 -27.69 -16.43
C ILE A 718 26.40 -26.40 -16.98
N VAL A 719 26.78 -26.00 -18.19
CA VAL A 719 26.26 -24.80 -18.86
C VAL A 719 24.79 -24.96 -19.21
N PHE A 720 24.41 -26.09 -19.84
CA PHE A 720 23.04 -26.32 -20.29
C PHE A 720 22.04 -26.31 -19.14
N ALA A 721 22.43 -26.90 -18.01
CA ALA A 721 21.52 -27.11 -16.92
C ALA A 721 21.26 -25.87 -16.05
N CYS A 722 21.79 -24.70 -16.39
CA CYS A 722 21.57 -23.49 -15.60
C CYS A 722 20.08 -23.09 -15.56
N PRO A 723 19.40 -23.08 -14.39
CA PRO A 723 17.96 -22.87 -14.27
C PRO A 723 17.55 -21.37 -14.29
N CYS A 724 18.11 -20.57 -15.18
CA CYS A 724 17.84 -19.12 -15.25
C CYS A 724 16.34 -18.79 -15.36
N ALA A 725 15.63 -19.53 -16.21
CA ALA A 725 14.19 -19.35 -16.43
C ALA A 725 13.34 -19.76 -15.22
N LEU A 726 13.81 -20.70 -14.40
CA LEU A 726 13.07 -21.23 -13.25
C LEU A 726 12.92 -20.17 -12.14
N GLY A 727 14.01 -19.47 -11.80
CA GLY A 727 13.98 -18.41 -10.79
C GLY A 727 13.18 -17.16 -11.19
N LEU A 728 12.98 -16.95 -12.50
CA LEU A 728 12.24 -15.81 -13.05
C LEU A 728 10.74 -16.07 -13.23
N ALA A 729 10.35 -17.33 -13.41
CA ALA A 729 9.00 -17.71 -13.80
C ALA A 729 7.94 -17.22 -12.82
N THR A 730 8.20 -17.39 -11.51
CA THR A 730 7.23 -17.09 -10.46
C THR A 730 7.16 -15.59 -10.15
N PRO A 731 8.27 -14.88 -9.85
CA PRO A 731 8.18 -13.46 -9.44
C PRO A 731 7.65 -12.55 -10.54
N THR A 732 8.03 -12.81 -11.80
CA THR A 732 7.60 -11.99 -12.94
C THR A 732 6.09 -12.12 -13.18
N ALA A 733 5.55 -13.34 -13.10
CA ALA A 733 4.12 -13.59 -13.31
C ALA A 733 3.26 -13.02 -12.18
N VAL A 734 3.67 -13.17 -10.91
CA VAL A 734 2.96 -12.60 -9.76
C VAL A 734 2.93 -11.08 -9.86
N MET A 735 4.08 -10.46 -10.10
CA MET A 735 4.20 -9.00 -10.11
C MET A 735 3.47 -8.33 -11.29
N VAL A 736 3.50 -8.92 -12.49
CA VAL A 736 2.68 -8.42 -13.61
C VAL A 736 1.19 -8.68 -13.33
N GLY A 737 0.85 -9.83 -12.76
CA GLY A 737 -0.52 -10.21 -12.42
C GLY A 737 -1.17 -9.30 -11.38
N THR A 738 -0.47 -8.97 -10.30
CA THR A 738 -0.97 -8.05 -9.26
C THR A 738 -1.05 -6.61 -9.77
N GLY A 739 -0.13 -6.19 -10.64
CA GLY A 739 -0.23 -4.89 -11.32
C GLY A 739 -1.48 -4.77 -12.20
N VAL A 740 -1.77 -5.80 -13.01
CA VAL A 740 -3.00 -5.86 -13.83
C VAL A 740 -4.25 -5.96 -12.94
N GLY A 741 -4.17 -6.68 -11.81
CA GLY A 741 -5.24 -6.71 -10.81
C GLY A 741 -5.57 -5.32 -10.29
N ALA A 742 -4.56 -4.56 -9.86
CA ALA A 742 -4.73 -3.20 -9.37
C ALA A 742 -5.34 -2.26 -10.43
N GLU A 743 -4.91 -2.35 -11.70
CA GLU A 743 -5.51 -1.60 -12.81
C GLU A 743 -6.99 -1.94 -13.04
N ASN A 744 -7.44 -3.15 -12.67
CA ASN A 744 -8.84 -3.57 -12.73
C ASN A 744 -9.60 -3.35 -11.40
N GLY A 745 -8.99 -2.67 -10.42
CA GLY A 745 -9.61 -2.41 -9.10
C GLY A 745 -9.61 -3.62 -8.16
N ILE A 746 -8.70 -4.57 -8.35
CA ILE A 746 -8.53 -5.77 -7.50
C ILE A 746 -7.15 -5.70 -6.85
N LEU A 747 -7.11 -5.35 -5.57
CA LEU A 747 -5.88 -5.27 -4.79
C LEU A 747 -5.69 -6.59 -4.04
N ILE A 748 -4.54 -7.24 -4.22
CA ILE A 748 -4.24 -8.53 -3.60
C ILE A 748 -3.07 -8.33 -2.65
N LYS A 749 -3.26 -8.53 -1.35
CA LYS A 749 -2.24 -8.40 -0.31
C LYS A 749 -1.35 -9.66 -0.27
N GLY A 750 -0.31 -9.61 -1.09
CA GLY A 750 0.79 -10.55 -1.03
C GLY A 750 0.59 -11.83 -1.82
N GLY A 751 1.67 -12.59 -1.96
CA GLY A 751 1.70 -13.80 -2.78
C GLY A 751 0.99 -15.01 -2.18
N ALA A 752 0.76 -15.05 -0.86
CA ALA A 752 0.05 -16.14 -0.18
C ALA A 752 -1.45 -16.09 -0.46
N ALA A 753 -2.07 -14.92 -0.36
CA ALA A 753 -3.46 -14.67 -0.74
C ALA A 753 -3.77 -15.15 -2.15
N LEU A 754 -2.85 -14.87 -3.09
CA LEU A 754 -2.98 -15.31 -4.48
C LEU A 754 -3.03 -16.84 -4.62
N GLU A 755 -2.23 -17.57 -3.82
CA GLU A 755 -2.22 -19.03 -3.84
C GLU A 755 -3.51 -19.61 -3.26
N ILE A 756 -3.92 -19.08 -2.11
CA ILE A 756 -5.12 -19.55 -1.43
C ILE A 756 -6.36 -19.28 -2.29
N ALA A 757 -6.42 -18.14 -2.97
CA ALA A 757 -7.47 -17.80 -3.95
C ALA A 757 -7.63 -18.87 -5.06
N THR A 758 -6.57 -19.59 -5.44
CA THR A 758 -6.71 -20.69 -6.41
C THR A 758 -7.32 -21.96 -5.83
N LYS A 759 -7.21 -22.14 -4.52
CA LYS A 759 -7.68 -23.30 -3.75
C LYS A 759 -9.07 -23.09 -3.14
N VAL A 760 -9.63 -21.88 -3.20
CA VAL A 760 -10.97 -21.58 -2.68
C VAL A 760 -12.01 -22.51 -3.29
N THR A 761 -12.75 -23.18 -2.41
CA THR A 761 -13.84 -24.11 -2.76
C THR A 761 -15.20 -23.56 -2.36
N GLN A 762 -15.25 -22.71 -1.32
CA GLN A 762 -16.48 -22.10 -0.82
C GLN A 762 -16.30 -20.62 -0.53
N VAL A 763 -17.27 -19.80 -0.94
CA VAL A 763 -17.33 -18.36 -0.68
C VAL A 763 -18.50 -18.08 0.25
N VAL A 764 -18.21 -17.52 1.41
CA VAL A 764 -19.19 -17.03 2.39
C VAL A 764 -19.35 -15.53 2.16
N LEU A 765 -20.58 -15.08 1.93
CA LEU A 765 -20.88 -13.67 1.70
C LEU A 765 -21.66 -13.10 2.89
N ASP A 766 -21.25 -11.92 3.37
CA ASP A 766 -22.13 -11.11 4.19
C ASP A 766 -23.29 -10.57 3.35
N LYS A 767 -24.42 -10.32 4.02
CA LYS A 767 -25.64 -9.84 3.36
C LYS A 767 -25.62 -8.31 3.23
N THR A 768 -25.39 -7.59 4.32
CA THR A 768 -25.67 -6.15 4.40
C THR A 768 -24.47 -5.38 3.88
N GLY A 769 -24.65 -4.56 2.84
CA GLY A 769 -23.56 -3.76 2.25
C GLY A 769 -22.66 -4.54 1.27
N THR A 770 -22.59 -5.86 1.42
CA THR A 770 -21.97 -6.77 0.46
C THR A 770 -22.96 -7.17 -0.67
N LEU A 771 -23.94 -8.05 -0.41
CA LEU A 771 -24.95 -8.48 -1.40
C LEU A 771 -26.01 -7.41 -1.70
N THR A 772 -26.29 -6.56 -0.70
CA THR A 772 -27.26 -5.48 -0.80
C THR A 772 -26.56 -4.12 -0.80
N HIS A 773 -27.27 -3.07 -1.20
CA HIS A 773 -26.73 -1.71 -1.11
C HIS A 773 -26.61 -1.19 0.34
N GLY A 774 -27.19 -1.90 1.32
CA GLY A 774 -27.22 -1.45 2.72
C GLY A 774 -28.09 -0.21 2.95
N LYS A 775 -28.92 0.16 1.96
CA LYS A 775 -29.86 1.27 2.00
C LYS A 775 -31.27 0.71 1.98
N MET A 776 -32.07 1.01 3.00
CA MET A 776 -33.47 0.62 3.02
C MET A 776 -34.25 1.46 2.01
N SER A 777 -35.20 0.84 1.31
CA SER A 777 -36.15 1.51 0.43
C SER A 777 -37.57 1.06 0.75
N VAL A 778 -38.55 1.94 0.56
CA VAL A 778 -39.97 1.58 0.67
C VAL A 778 -40.38 0.75 -0.54
N ASP A 779 -40.80 -0.50 -0.32
CA ASP A 779 -41.32 -1.40 -1.35
C ASP A 779 -42.82 -1.15 -1.57
N ASN A 780 -43.56 -0.94 -0.47
CA ASN A 780 -45.00 -0.70 -0.52
C ASN A 780 -45.47 0.16 0.64
N ALA A 781 -46.39 1.09 0.39
CA ALA A 781 -47.07 1.87 1.41
C ALA A 781 -48.58 1.68 1.26
N LYS A 782 -49.23 1.22 2.32
CA LYS A 782 -50.68 1.01 2.37
C LYS A 782 -51.30 1.91 3.44
N PRO A 783 -51.64 3.17 3.10
CA PRO A 783 -52.43 4.02 3.97
C PRO A 783 -53.85 3.47 4.10
N THR A 784 -54.52 3.75 5.22
CA THR A 784 -55.91 3.33 5.48
C THR A 784 -56.89 4.03 4.54
N SER A 785 -58.07 3.46 4.33
CA SER A 785 -59.10 3.97 3.39
C SER A 785 -59.41 5.46 3.57
N GLN A 786 -59.36 6.00 4.79
CA GLN A 786 -59.55 7.43 5.10
C GLN A 786 -58.54 8.36 4.39
N TRP A 787 -57.31 7.89 4.20
CA TRP A 787 -56.20 8.63 3.62
C TRP A 787 -56.01 8.34 2.11
N GLN A 788 -56.72 7.35 1.57
CA GLN A 788 -56.70 7.01 0.14
C GLN A 788 -57.80 7.72 -0.68
N THR A 789 -58.84 8.24 -0.03
CA THR A 789 -60.04 8.78 -0.68
C THR A 789 -59.81 10.00 -1.56
N ASP A 790 -58.77 10.80 -1.27
CA ASP A 790 -58.47 12.07 -1.95
C ASP A 790 -56.94 12.22 -2.11
N ASP A 791 -56.49 12.66 -3.29
CA ASP A 791 -55.06 12.83 -3.62
C ASP A 791 -54.41 13.90 -2.72
N HIS A 792 -55.20 14.89 -2.30
CA HIS A 792 -54.77 15.91 -1.33
C HIS A 792 -54.52 15.32 0.06
N ARG A 793 -55.36 14.38 0.53
CA ARG A 793 -55.16 13.70 1.83
C ARG A 793 -53.99 12.72 1.78
N LYS A 794 -53.76 12.07 0.65
CA LYS A 794 -52.58 11.22 0.44
C LYS A 794 -51.28 12.04 0.52
N LYS A 795 -51.24 13.22 -0.11
CA LYS A 795 -50.10 14.14 0.00
C LYS A 795 -49.92 14.68 1.42
N LEU A 796 -51.00 15.00 2.12
CA LEU A 796 -50.95 15.39 3.53
C LEU A 796 -50.35 14.28 4.40
N TRP A 797 -50.77 13.03 4.21
CA TRP A 797 -50.23 11.89 4.94
C TRP A 797 -48.72 11.76 4.77
N TRP A 798 -48.24 11.82 3.52
CA TRP A 798 -46.80 11.80 3.24
C TRP A 798 -46.05 13.01 3.81
N ASN A 799 -46.67 14.20 3.83
CA ASN A 799 -46.06 15.39 4.42
C ASN A 799 -45.87 15.25 5.94
N ILE A 800 -46.89 14.72 6.64
CA ILE A 800 -46.80 14.43 8.09
C ILE A 800 -45.68 13.42 8.38
N LEU A 801 -45.57 12.36 7.57
CA LEU A 801 -44.49 11.37 7.67
C LEU A 801 -43.10 11.97 7.41
N ALA A 802 -43.00 12.81 6.38
CA ALA A 802 -41.75 13.48 6.03
C ALA A 802 -41.27 14.40 7.16
N LEU A 803 -42.17 15.18 7.76
CA LEU A 803 -41.86 16.04 8.91
C LEU A 803 -41.44 15.22 10.14
N ALA A 804 -42.12 14.11 10.42
CA ALA A 804 -41.79 13.27 11.56
C ALA A 804 -40.42 12.61 11.43
N GLU A 805 -40.06 12.11 10.23
CA GLU A 805 -38.80 11.40 9.99
C GLU A 805 -37.65 12.32 9.59
N MET A 806 -37.89 13.63 9.39
CA MET A 806 -36.83 14.60 9.09
C MET A 806 -35.79 14.69 10.23
N GLY A 807 -36.20 14.46 11.48
CA GLY A 807 -35.31 14.42 12.65
C GLY A 807 -34.65 13.05 12.90
N SER A 808 -34.92 12.04 12.06
CA SER A 808 -34.50 10.66 12.27
C SER A 808 -33.25 10.32 11.45
N GLU A 809 -32.14 10.01 12.13
CA GLU A 809 -30.91 9.55 11.47
C GLU A 809 -30.93 8.07 11.09
N HIS A 810 -31.92 7.33 11.59
CA HIS A 810 -32.03 5.89 11.38
C HIS A 810 -32.26 5.57 9.89
N PRO A 811 -31.64 4.51 9.31
CA PRO A 811 -31.79 4.14 7.90
C PRO A 811 -33.25 3.98 7.44
N VAL A 812 -34.11 3.50 8.33
CA VAL A 812 -35.57 3.43 8.19
C VAL A 812 -36.19 4.82 7.94
N GLY A 813 -35.86 5.79 8.79
CA GLY A 813 -36.41 7.15 8.70
C GLY A 813 -35.99 7.84 7.41
N LYS A 814 -34.71 7.69 7.04
CA LYS A 814 -34.18 8.17 5.74
C LYS A 814 -34.95 7.56 4.56
N ALA A 815 -35.21 6.26 4.58
CA ALA A 815 -35.96 5.59 3.50
C ALA A 815 -37.39 6.11 3.35
N ILE A 816 -38.08 6.33 4.47
CA ILE A 816 -39.43 6.90 4.51
C ILE A 816 -39.39 8.34 4.01
N LEU A 817 -38.43 9.15 4.48
CA LEU A 817 -38.26 10.55 4.09
C LEU A 817 -38.02 10.71 2.59
N THR A 818 -37.10 9.95 2.00
CA THR A 818 -36.82 9.97 0.56
C THR A 818 -38.05 9.60 -0.26
N THR A 819 -38.82 8.61 0.19
CA THR A 819 -40.05 8.18 -0.50
C THR A 819 -41.15 9.22 -0.36
N ALA A 820 -41.31 9.80 0.82
CA ALA A 820 -42.29 10.85 1.10
C ALA A 820 -42.01 12.11 0.25
N ARG A 821 -40.75 12.54 0.14
CA ARG A 821 -40.35 13.66 -0.74
C ARG A 821 -40.77 13.42 -2.18
N LYS A 822 -40.50 12.22 -2.71
CA LYS A 822 -40.90 11.83 -4.08
C LYS A 822 -42.42 11.87 -4.27
N GLU A 823 -43.21 11.37 -3.32
CA GLU A 823 -44.68 11.36 -3.40
C GLU A 823 -45.31 12.75 -3.23
N ILE A 824 -44.64 13.67 -2.52
CA ILE A 824 -45.06 15.08 -2.39
C ILE A 824 -44.66 15.89 -3.65
N GLY A 825 -43.73 15.39 -4.47
CA GLY A 825 -43.21 16.07 -5.66
C GLY A 825 -42.05 17.04 -5.37
N LEU A 826 -41.41 16.87 -4.21
CA LEU A 826 -40.26 17.64 -3.75
C LEU A 826 -38.95 16.94 -4.15
N SER A 827 -37.93 17.72 -4.53
CA SER A 827 -36.57 17.19 -4.78
C SER A 827 -35.89 16.81 -3.45
N ASP A 828 -34.93 15.88 -3.50
CA ASP A 828 -34.32 15.27 -2.31
C ASP A 828 -33.69 16.26 -1.29
N ASP A 829 -33.45 17.54 -1.64
CA ASP A 829 -32.88 18.58 -0.75
C ASP A 829 -33.81 19.78 -0.48
N SER A 830 -35.06 19.75 -0.94
CA SER A 830 -36.01 20.84 -0.69
C SER A 830 -36.56 20.83 0.74
N ILE A 831 -36.69 22.02 1.34
CA ILE A 831 -37.22 22.20 2.69
C ILE A 831 -38.68 21.73 2.69
N ILE A 832 -39.02 20.87 3.66
CA ILE A 832 -40.39 20.42 3.84
C ILE A 832 -41.13 21.51 4.62
N ASP A 833 -42.21 22.04 4.04
CA ASP A 833 -43.00 23.09 4.66
C ASP A 833 -43.78 22.56 5.89
N GLY A 834 -43.25 22.83 7.08
CA GLY A 834 -43.89 22.52 8.36
C GLY A 834 -42.96 22.73 9.56
N THR A 835 -43.50 22.62 10.77
CA THR A 835 -42.74 22.73 12.02
C THR A 835 -42.91 21.47 12.87
N ILE A 836 -41.83 21.03 13.51
CA ILE A 836 -41.82 19.94 14.48
C ILE A 836 -41.80 20.58 15.86
N ASN A 837 -42.82 20.32 16.67
CA ASN A 837 -42.91 20.89 18.01
C ASN A 837 -42.24 20.00 19.05
N GLU A 838 -42.49 18.69 18.96
CA GLU A 838 -41.94 17.68 19.87
C GLU A 838 -41.50 16.47 19.05
N PHE A 839 -40.32 15.93 19.35
CA PHE A 839 -39.77 14.74 18.71
C PHE A 839 -39.10 13.86 19.76
N GLU A 840 -39.52 12.61 19.84
CA GLU A 840 -38.99 11.61 20.75
C GLU A 840 -38.73 10.31 19.98
N ALA A 841 -37.46 9.91 19.91
CA ALA A 841 -37.06 8.65 19.29
C ALA A 841 -36.79 7.59 20.37
N VAL A 842 -37.55 6.50 20.36
CA VAL A 842 -37.38 5.37 21.29
C VAL A 842 -36.63 4.26 20.59
N MET A 843 -35.37 4.04 20.99
CA MET A 843 -34.49 3.03 20.39
C MET A 843 -35.15 1.64 20.35
N GLY A 844 -35.09 0.99 19.19
CA GLY A 844 -35.66 -0.34 18.97
C GLY A 844 -37.20 -0.41 18.89
N SER A 845 -37.90 0.73 19.04
CA SER A 845 -39.37 0.78 19.07
C SER A 845 -39.97 1.66 17.97
N GLY A 846 -39.59 2.93 17.90
CA GLY A 846 -40.18 3.88 16.95
C GLY A 846 -39.94 5.35 17.30
N VAL A 847 -40.63 6.22 16.57
CA VAL A 847 -40.63 7.68 16.70
C VAL A 847 -42.02 8.16 17.11
N ASN A 848 -42.08 9.05 18.10
CA ASN A 848 -43.26 9.82 18.50
C ASN A 848 -42.98 11.30 18.20
N ALA A 849 -43.81 11.95 17.39
CA ALA A 849 -43.63 13.34 17.03
C ALA A 849 -44.95 14.11 17.02
N LEU A 850 -44.89 15.39 17.36
CA LEU A 850 -45.98 16.35 17.19
C LEU A 850 -45.60 17.32 16.06
N VAL A 851 -46.32 17.23 14.94
CA VAL A 851 -45.98 17.96 13.71
C VAL A 851 -47.10 18.90 13.29
N LYS A 852 -46.71 20.08 12.81
CA LYS A 852 -47.59 21.09 12.21
C LYS A 852 -47.24 21.25 10.73
N PRO A 853 -47.97 20.57 9.82
CA PRO A 853 -47.74 20.71 8.38
C PRO A 853 -48.29 22.04 7.87
N SER A 854 -47.60 22.69 6.93
CA SER A 854 -48.10 23.92 6.29
C SER A 854 -49.31 23.67 5.40
N ILE A 855 -49.47 22.43 4.92
CA ILE A 855 -50.62 21.97 4.15
C ILE A 855 -51.60 21.35 5.16
N SER A 856 -52.42 22.15 5.84
CA SER A 856 -53.43 21.64 6.79
C SER A 856 -54.80 22.24 6.47
N PHE A 857 -55.84 21.41 6.41
CA PHE A 857 -57.20 21.84 6.05
C PHE A 857 -58.22 21.69 7.21
N GLU A 858 -57.92 20.88 8.23
CA GLU A 858 -58.86 20.54 9.31
C GLU A 858 -58.28 20.79 10.72
N LYS A 859 -56.97 20.60 10.92
CA LYS A 859 -56.29 20.63 12.22
C LYS A 859 -54.87 21.19 12.10
N ASP A 860 -54.53 22.07 13.02
CA ASP A 860 -53.24 22.76 13.09
C ASP A 860 -52.07 21.89 13.59
N GLN A 861 -52.34 20.78 14.26
CA GLN A 861 -51.32 19.88 14.83
C GLN A 861 -51.77 18.42 14.74
N TYR A 862 -50.84 17.52 14.43
CA TYR A 862 -51.04 16.08 14.40
C TYR A 862 -50.00 15.38 15.27
N ARG A 863 -50.44 14.43 16.09
CA ARG A 863 -49.54 13.54 16.83
C ARG A 863 -49.34 12.25 16.03
N ILE A 864 -48.09 11.95 15.68
CA ILE A 864 -47.74 10.79 14.87
C ILE A 864 -46.82 9.84 15.63
N LEU A 865 -47.13 8.55 15.51
CA LEU A 865 -46.37 7.44 16.07
C LEU A 865 -45.98 6.50 14.92
N ILE A 866 -44.69 6.31 14.69
CA ILE A 866 -44.13 5.47 13.63
C ILE A 866 -43.29 4.39 14.31
N GLY A 867 -43.62 3.11 14.15
CA GLY A 867 -42.81 2.08 14.79
C GLY A 867 -43.35 0.66 14.67
N ASN A 868 -42.84 -0.20 15.54
CA ASN A 868 -43.24 -1.60 15.61
C ASN A 868 -44.61 -1.78 16.30
N VAL A 869 -45.19 -2.98 16.21
CA VAL A 869 -46.50 -3.30 16.80
C VAL A 869 -46.53 -3.03 18.31
N LYS A 870 -45.47 -3.39 19.04
CA LYS A 870 -45.39 -3.21 20.51
C LYS A 870 -45.43 -1.72 20.89
N PHE A 871 -44.79 -0.87 20.10
CA PHE A 871 -44.74 0.57 20.31
C PHE A 871 -46.09 1.24 20.14
N LEU A 872 -46.85 0.84 19.12
CA LEU A 872 -48.21 1.35 18.90
C LEU A 872 -49.19 0.84 19.97
N GLU A 873 -49.10 -0.44 20.36
CA GLU A 873 -49.93 -1.01 21.44
C GLU A 873 -49.65 -0.33 22.79
N ALA A 874 -48.38 -0.05 23.11
CA ALA A 874 -48.00 0.67 24.33
C ALA A 874 -48.54 2.10 24.40
N ASN A 875 -48.81 2.71 23.24
CA ASN A 875 -49.40 4.05 23.11
C ASN A 875 -50.92 4.01 22.84
N ASN A 876 -51.60 2.91 23.19
CA ASN A 876 -53.05 2.71 23.07
C ASN A 876 -53.62 2.73 21.64
N ILE A 877 -52.82 2.43 20.62
CA ILE A 877 -53.29 2.33 19.23
C ILE A 877 -53.60 0.87 18.88
N SER A 878 -54.88 0.53 18.77
CA SER A 878 -55.31 -0.84 18.43
C SER A 878 -55.17 -1.11 16.92
N ILE A 879 -54.27 -2.02 16.55
CA ILE A 879 -54.08 -2.44 15.15
C ILE A 879 -55.11 -3.52 14.77
N PRO A 880 -55.84 -3.40 13.65
CA PRO A 880 -56.80 -4.41 13.22
C PRO A 880 -56.15 -5.79 13.02
N LYS A 881 -56.72 -6.83 13.64
CA LYS A 881 -56.20 -8.22 13.61
C LYS A 881 -56.11 -8.81 12.20
N ASP A 882 -56.94 -8.33 11.27
CA ASP A 882 -56.91 -8.77 9.86
C ASP A 882 -55.69 -8.24 9.10
N ILE A 883 -55.21 -7.04 9.45
CA ILE A 883 -54.00 -6.45 8.87
C ILE A 883 -52.75 -7.14 9.41
N LEU A 884 -52.73 -7.52 10.68
CA LEU A 884 -51.65 -8.33 11.28
C LEU A 884 -51.56 -9.74 10.68
N LYS A 885 -52.70 -10.36 10.35
CA LYS A 885 -52.73 -11.63 9.61
C LYS A 885 -52.31 -11.44 8.16
N ALA A 886 -52.73 -10.34 7.52
CA ALA A 886 -52.36 -10.01 6.15
C ALA A 886 -50.86 -9.67 6.01
N SER A 887 -50.24 -8.98 6.98
CA SER A 887 -48.80 -8.67 6.98
C SER A 887 -47.97 -9.94 7.21
N LYS A 888 -48.36 -10.80 8.14
CA LYS A 888 -47.73 -12.13 8.33
C LYS A 888 -47.86 -13.01 7.08
N LYS A 889 -49.02 -12.96 6.40
CA LYS A 889 -49.30 -13.72 5.17
C LYS A 889 -48.68 -13.10 3.92
N ALA A 890 -48.46 -11.77 3.90
CA ALA A 890 -47.74 -11.06 2.85
C ALA A 890 -46.24 -11.31 2.97
N ASN A 891 -45.70 -11.32 4.20
CA ASN A 891 -44.34 -11.81 4.45
C ASN A 891 -44.20 -13.25 3.98
N SER A 892 -45.14 -14.15 4.30
CA SER A 892 -45.08 -15.55 3.82
C SER A 892 -45.33 -15.72 2.32
N LYS A 893 -46.12 -14.86 1.65
CA LYS A 893 -46.38 -14.91 0.19
C LYS A 893 -45.31 -14.21 -0.64
N ALA A 894 -44.72 -13.13 -0.14
CA ALA A 894 -43.51 -12.52 -0.73
C ALA A 894 -42.35 -13.53 -0.70
N LEU A 895 -42.33 -14.43 0.28
CA LEU A 895 -41.48 -15.62 0.30
C LEU A 895 -41.76 -16.62 -0.85
N ASP A 896 -42.98 -16.70 -1.41
CA ASP A 896 -43.38 -17.68 -2.44
C ASP A 896 -43.39 -17.14 -3.89
N SER A 897 -43.41 -15.82 -4.09
CA SER A 897 -43.53 -15.22 -5.44
C SER A 897 -42.22 -14.60 -5.94
N GLN A 898 -41.73 -15.05 -7.10
CA GLN A 898 -40.56 -14.49 -7.84
C GLN A 898 -40.73 -13.02 -8.33
N LYS A 899 -41.80 -12.31 -7.92
CA LYS A 899 -42.28 -11.07 -8.57
C LYS A 899 -41.88 -9.75 -7.90
N PHE A 900 -41.19 -9.75 -6.76
CA PHE A 900 -40.81 -8.53 -6.04
C PHE A 900 -39.29 -8.42 -5.87
N SER A 901 -38.76 -7.20 -5.97
CA SER A 901 -37.33 -6.86 -5.93
C SER A 901 -36.76 -6.77 -4.50
N SER A 902 -37.58 -7.02 -3.48
CA SER A 902 -37.31 -6.72 -2.07
C SER A 902 -36.63 -7.88 -1.31
N ALA A 903 -35.53 -7.60 -0.60
CA ALA A 903 -34.70 -8.53 0.17
C ALA A 903 -35.32 -9.05 1.49
N GLY A 904 -36.64 -9.16 1.57
CA GLY A 904 -37.37 -9.33 2.83
C GLY A 904 -37.96 -8.01 3.30
N ILE A 905 -39.18 -8.09 3.82
CA ILE A 905 -40.01 -6.92 4.10
C ILE A 905 -40.03 -6.66 5.61
N THR A 906 -39.61 -5.46 6.01
CA THR A 906 -39.77 -4.94 7.36
C THR A 906 -41.01 -4.05 7.38
N ASP A 907 -42.02 -4.47 8.11
CA ASP A 907 -43.28 -3.74 8.22
C ASP A 907 -43.26 -2.75 9.38
N ILE A 908 -43.51 -1.48 9.08
CA ILE A 908 -43.60 -0.38 10.02
C ILE A 908 -45.04 0.12 10.06
N PHE A 909 -45.57 0.25 11.26
CA PHE A 909 -46.94 0.67 11.49
C PHE A 909 -46.97 2.14 11.88
N ILE A 910 -47.98 2.84 11.40
CA ILE A 910 -48.14 4.30 11.58
C ILE A 910 -49.48 4.54 12.25
N GLY A 911 -49.45 5.33 13.32
CA GLY A 911 -50.62 5.87 14.00
C GLY A 911 -50.62 7.40 13.94
N ILE A 912 -51.78 8.00 13.66
CA ILE A 912 -51.98 9.46 13.68
C ILE A 912 -53.15 9.75 14.63
N ASP A 913 -52.97 10.66 15.58
CA ASP A 913 -53.96 11.08 16.58
C ASP A 913 -54.62 9.91 17.34
N GLY A 914 -53.83 8.88 17.67
CA GLY A 914 -54.30 7.69 18.40
C GLY A 914 -55.06 6.68 17.53
N ILE A 915 -55.15 6.89 16.21
CA ILE A 915 -55.82 6.00 15.27
C ILE A 915 -54.79 5.38 14.33
N TYR A 916 -54.93 4.08 14.05
CA TYR A 916 -54.11 3.40 13.06
C TYR A 916 -54.30 4.03 11.66
N SER A 917 -53.20 4.51 11.08
CA SER A 917 -53.21 5.31 9.85
C SER A 917 -52.68 4.53 8.64
N GLY A 918 -51.73 3.62 8.82
CA GLY A 918 -51.23 2.80 7.71
C GLY A 918 -50.03 1.93 8.06
N ILE A 919 -49.54 1.21 7.04
CA ILE A 919 -48.35 0.37 7.09
C ILE A 919 -47.41 0.74 5.94
N ILE A 920 -46.12 0.86 6.25
CA ILE A 920 -45.03 1.00 5.29
C ILE A 920 -44.16 -0.25 5.37
N SER A 921 -44.01 -0.90 4.23
CA SER A 921 -43.19 -2.08 4.04
C SER A 921 -41.85 -1.65 3.44
N LEU A 922 -40.78 -1.78 4.21
CA LEU A 922 -39.41 -1.49 3.79
C LEU A 922 -38.69 -2.75 3.36
N SER A 923 -37.77 -2.63 2.43
CA SER A 923 -36.85 -3.71 2.08
C SER A 923 -35.49 -3.17 1.73
N ASP A 924 -34.48 -3.99 1.94
CA ASP A 924 -33.15 -3.76 1.39
C ASP A 924 -33.14 -4.15 -0.10
N THR A 925 -32.37 -3.43 -0.92
CA THR A 925 -32.25 -3.73 -2.35
C THR A 925 -30.99 -4.54 -2.61
N VAL A 926 -31.17 -5.68 -3.27
CA VAL A 926 -30.05 -6.52 -3.72
C VAL A 926 -29.35 -5.82 -4.89
N LYS A 927 -28.02 -5.83 -4.91
CA LYS A 927 -27.24 -5.23 -6.02
C LYS A 927 -27.53 -5.97 -7.33
N ASP A 928 -27.61 -5.23 -8.43
CA ASP A 928 -27.90 -5.79 -9.76
C ASP A 928 -26.86 -6.85 -10.18
N SER A 929 -25.60 -6.66 -9.77
CA SER A 929 -24.48 -7.57 -10.06
C SER A 929 -24.46 -8.83 -9.18
N ALA A 930 -25.26 -8.91 -8.12
CA ALA A 930 -25.19 -10.00 -7.13
C ALA A 930 -25.57 -11.37 -7.72
N MET A 931 -26.66 -11.45 -8.49
CA MET A 931 -27.12 -12.70 -9.11
C MET A 931 -26.13 -13.22 -10.15
N ALA A 932 -25.65 -12.33 -11.02
CA ALA A 932 -24.61 -12.64 -12.00
C ALA A 932 -23.36 -13.22 -11.31
N SER A 933 -22.98 -12.64 -10.17
CA SER A 933 -21.77 -13.02 -9.41
C SER A 933 -21.88 -14.41 -8.79
N ILE A 934 -23.00 -14.71 -8.14
CA ILE A 934 -23.25 -16.05 -7.57
C ILE A 934 -23.32 -17.09 -8.69
N THR A 935 -24.01 -16.78 -9.79
CA THR A 935 -24.07 -17.68 -10.96
C THR A 935 -22.68 -17.93 -11.56
N ALA A 936 -21.83 -16.91 -11.61
CA ALA A 936 -20.45 -17.06 -12.06
C ALA A 936 -19.61 -17.93 -11.11
N LEU A 937 -19.76 -17.77 -9.79
CA LEU A 937 -19.09 -18.61 -8.79
C LEU A 937 -19.52 -20.08 -8.90
N HIS A 938 -20.83 -20.34 -9.04
CA HIS A 938 -21.33 -21.70 -9.27
C HIS A 938 -20.81 -22.31 -10.57
N ARG A 939 -20.72 -21.53 -11.65
CA ARG A 939 -20.12 -21.96 -12.92
C ARG A 939 -18.62 -22.26 -12.79
N MET A 940 -17.92 -21.62 -11.85
CA MET A 940 -16.52 -21.91 -11.51
C MET A 940 -16.37 -23.12 -10.57
N GLY A 941 -17.47 -23.77 -10.17
CA GLY A 941 -17.49 -24.91 -9.25
C GLY A 941 -17.30 -24.53 -7.78
N ILE A 942 -17.55 -23.26 -7.42
CA ILE A 942 -17.36 -22.73 -6.06
C ILE A 942 -18.72 -22.69 -5.37
N LYS A 943 -18.83 -23.27 -4.17
CA LYS A 943 -20.04 -23.22 -3.34
C LYS A 943 -20.21 -21.83 -2.75
N THR A 944 -21.44 -21.40 -2.49
CA THR A 944 -21.70 -20.09 -1.89
C THR A 944 -22.62 -20.22 -0.68
N ALA A 945 -22.33 -19.48 0.38
CA ALA A 945 -23.13 -19.42 1.59
C ALA A 945 -23.38 -17.96 2.01
N ILE A 946 -24.48 -17.71 2.73
CA ILE A 946 -24.76 -16.41 3.34
C ILE A 946 -24.60 -16.52 4.85
N VAL A 947 -23.85 -15.59 5.43
CA VAL A 947 -23.77 -15.40 6.89
C VAL A 947 -24.24 -13.98 7.20
N THR A 948 -25.21 -13.81 8.08
CA THR A 948 -25.74 -12.49 8.42
C THR A 948 -26.25 -12.40 9.85
N GLY A 949 -26.23 -11.20 10.42
CA GLY A 949 -26.88 -10.87 11.70
C GLY A 949 -28.41 -10.74 11.59
N ASP A 950 -28.94 -10.64 10.38
CA ASP A 950 -30.37 -10.44 10.13
C ASP A 950 -31.24 -11.65 10.46
N GLN A 951 -32.55 -11.42 10.57
CA GLN A 951 -33.55 -12.48 10.77
C GLN A 951 -33.51 -13.50 9.61
N ARG A 952 -33.70 -14.78 9.96
CA ARG A 952 -33.68 -15.91 9.01
C ARG A 952 -34.64 -15.75 7.82
N SER A 953 -35.79 -15.12 8.01
CA SER A 953 -36.76 -14.87 6.92
C SER A 953 -36.18 -13.96 5.83
N THR A 954 -35.49 -12.90 6.23
CA THR A 954 -34.84 -11.92 5.34
C THR A 954 -33.67 -12.55 4.61
N ALA A 955 -32.82 -13.28 5.33
CA ALA A 955 -31.68 -13.98 4.76
C ALA A 955 -32.10 -15.03 3.70
N LEU A 956 -33.16 -15.80 3.97
CA LEU A 956 -33.69 -16.78 3.01
C LEU A 956 -34.30 -16.13 1.76
N ALA A 957 -34.91 -14.95 1.90
CA ALA A 957 -35.45 -14.20 0.76
C ALA A 957 -34.32 -13.75 -0.19
N VAL A 958 -33.25 -13.18 0.37
CA VAL A 958 -32.05 -12.82 -0.40
C VAL A 958 -31.42 -14.05 -1.05
N ALA A 959 -31.21 -15.11 -0.28
CA ALA A 959 -30.58 -16.35 -0.75
C ALA A 959 -31.29 -16.92 -1.99
N ARG A 960 -32.63 -17.03 -1.94
CA ARG A 960 -33.42 -17.53 -3.09
C ARG A 960 -33.30 -16.63 -4.31
N ARG A 961 -33.19 -15.30 -4.12
CA ARG A 961 -33.08 -14.34 -5.22
C ARG A 961 -31.72 -14.44 -5.92
N VAL A 962 -30.64 -14.55 -5.16
CA VAL A 962 -29.29 -14.67 -5.72
C VAL A 962 -28.93 -16.08 -6.18
N GLY A 963 -29.74 -17.09 -5.82
CA GLY A 963 -29.56 -18.49 -6.22
C GLY A 963 -28.78 -19.34 -5.22
N ILE A 964 -28.69 -18.93 -3.95
CA ILE A 964 -28.04 -19.68 -2.86
C ILE A 964 -29.05 -20.64 -2.22
N SER A 965 -28.60 -21.86 -1.91
CA SER A 965 -29.46 -22.89 -1.35
C SER A 965 -29.83 -22.60 0.11
N SER A 966 -31.05 -22.99 0.51
CA SER A 966 -31.57 -22.71 1.85
C SER A 966 -30.84 -23.39 3.00
N HIS A 967 -30.00 -24.40 2.72
CA HIS A 967 -29.17 -25.07 3.72
C HIS A 967 -27.90 -24.27 4.04
N ASP A 968 -27.43 -23.42 3.12
CA ASP A 968 -26.20 -22.62 3.24
C ASP A 968 -26.50 -21.19 3.71
N VAL A 969 -27.55 -21.01 4.51
CA VAL A 969 -27.98 -19.71 5.04
C VAL A 969 -27.92 -19.71 6.56
N TYR A 970 -26.96 -18.95 7.09
CA TYR A 970 -26.73 -18.74 8.51
C TYR A 970 -27.16 -17.32 8.88
N ALA A 971 -28.21 -17.21 9.70
CA ALA A 971 -28.87 -15.94 10.02
C ALA A 971 -29.01 -15.76 11.54
N GLY A 972 -29.06 -14.51 12.02
CA GLY A 972 -29.07 -14.18 13.44
C GLY A 972 -27.73 -14.43 14.13
N MET A 973 -26.62 -14.27 13.40
CA MET A 973 -25.26 -14.53 13.91
C MET A 973 -24.63 -13.27 14.50
N THR A 974 -24.04 -13.40 15.69
CA THR A 974 -23.13 -12.39 16.27
C THR A 974 -21.73 -12.49 15.61
N PRO A 975 -20.87 -11.46 15.72
CA PRO A 975 -19.52 -11.50 15.13
C PRO A 975 -18.71 -12.76 15.51
N ASP A 976 -18.72 -13.16 16.78
CA ASP A 976 -18.03 -14.37 17.26
C ASP A 976 -18.58 -15.65 16.62
N LYS A 977 -19.91 -15.72 16.47
CA LYS A 977 -20.57 -16.84 15.80
C LYS A 977 -20.28 -16.89 14.30
N LYS A 978 -20.05 -15.73 13.64
CA LYS A 978 -19.59 -15.73 12.23
C LYS A 978 -18.23 -16.42 12.12
N GLN A 979 -17.33 -16.16 13.06
CA GLN A 979 -16.02 -16.80 13.13
C GLN A 979 -16.11 -18.32 13.34
N GLU A 980 -16.95 -18.77 14.29
CA GLU A 980 -17.20 -20.20 14.55
C GLU A 980 -17.72 -20.93 13.30
N ILE A 981 -18.62 -20.29 12.53
CA ILE A 981 -19.15 -20.88 11.29
C ILE A 981 -18.04 -21.04 10.24
N ILE A 982 -17.15 -20.05 10.10
CA ILE A 982 -16.01 -20.15 9.18
C ILE A 982 -15.08 -21.29 9.60
N GLN A 983 -14.75 -21.40 10.89
CA GLN A 983 -13.92 -22.50 11.41
C GLN A 983 -14.60 -23.86 11.21
N LYS A 984 -15.92 -23.94 11.37
CA LYS A 984 -16.69 -25.15 11.11
C LYS A 984 -16.55 -25.58 9.64
N LEU A 985 -16.77 -24.66 8.69
CA LEU A 985 -16.62 -24.95 7.27
C LEU A 985 -15.17 -25.34 6.91
N GLN A 986 -14.18 -24.71 7.53
CA GLN A 986 -12.76 -25.08 7.37
C GLN A 986 -12.48 -26.49 7.91
N SER A 987 -13.09 -26.87 9.04
CA SER A 987 -12.93 -28.22 9.63
C SER A 987 -13.53 -29.33 8.76
N GLU A 988 -14.51 -28.99 7.91
CA GLU A 988 -15.09 -29.88 6.90
C GLU A 988 -14.15 -30.09 5.68
N GLY A 989 -12.98 -29.42 5.68
CA GLY A 989 -11.98 -29.50 4.62
C GLY A 989 -12.18 -28.49 3.49
N GLU A 990 -13.12 -27.55 3.63
CA GLU A 990 -13.37 -26.51 2.64
C GLU A 990 -12.35 -25.36 2.79
N CYS A 991 -11.86 -24.84 1.67
CA CYS A 991 -11.07 -23.62 1.66
C CYS A 991 -12.03 -22.43 1.55
N VAL A 992 -12.25 -21.76 2.67
CA VAL A 992 -13.30 -20.76 2.85
C VAL A 992 -12.77 -19.36 2.56
N ALA A 993 -13.37 -18.70 1.58
CA ALA A 993 -13.22 -17.28 1.37
C ALA A 993 -14.39 -16.52 2.00
N MET A 994 -14.13 -15.51 2.83
CA MET A 994 -15.15 -14.65 3.42
C MET A 994 -15.19 -13.31 2.68
N VAL A 995 -16.38 -12.84 2.32
CA VAL A 995 -16.60 -11.53 1.70
C VAL A 995 -17.43 -10.67 2.66
N GLY A 996 -16.93 -9.50 3.02
CA GLY A 996 -17.61 -8.58 3.92
C GLY A 996 -17.13 -7.14 3.80
N ASP A 997 -17.88 -6.23 4.39
CA ASP A 997 -17.60 -4.78 4.37
C ASP A 997 -17.72 -4.13 5.76
N GLY A 998 -18.34 -4.81 6.73
CA GLY A 998 -18.57 -4.27 8.07
C GLY A 998 -17.43 -4.52 9.06
N ILE A 999 -17.38 -3.69 10.11
CA ILE A 999 -16.54 -3.90 11.32
C ILE A 999 -16.86 -5.25 11.96
N ASN A 1000 -18.14 -5.64 11.89
CA ASN A 1000 -18.65 -6.92 12.40
C ASN A 1000 -18.08 -8.14 11.65
N ASP A 1001 -17.48 -7.92 10.47
CA ASP A 1001 -16.94 -8.98 9.61
C ASP A 1001 -15.42 -9.08 9.71
N SER A 1002 -14.73 -8.10 10.30
CA SER A 1002 -13.26 -8.09 10.39
C SER A 1002 -12.68 -9.33 11.10
N PRO A 1003 -13.24 -9.83 12.24
CA PRO A 1003 -12.78 -11.06 12.86
C PRO A 1003 -13.00 -12.31 11.98
N ALA A 1004 -14.12 -12.32 11.25
CA ALA A 1004 -14.48 -13.39 10.33
C ALA A 1004 -13.57 -13.40 9.08
N LEU A 1005 -13.26 -12.21 8.53
CA LEU A 1005 -12.33 -12.00 7.42
C LEU A 1005 -10.92 -12.48 7.76
N ALA A 1006 -10.41 -12.15 8.96
CA ALA A 1006 -9.09 -12.57 9.42
C ALA A 1006 -8.98 -14.08 9.68
N THR A 1007 -10.08 -14.73 10.05
CA THR A 1007 -10.11 -16.18 10.32
C THR A 1007 -10.30 -17.00 9.05
N ALA A 1008 -10.90 -16.42 8.02
CA ALA A 1008 -11.07 -17.08 6.73
C ALA A 1008 -9.73 -17.47 6.12
N SER A 1009 -9.73 -18.50 5.26
CA SER A 1009 -8.52 -18.84 4.51
C SER A 1009 -8.17 -17.72 3.52
N LEU A 1010 -9.19 -17.00 3.05
CA LEU A 1010 -9.05 -15.80 2.24
C LEU A 1010 -10.10 -14.76 2.64
N GLY A 1011 -9.67 -13.60 3.14
CA GLY A 1011 -10.54 -12.46 3.39
C GLY A 1011 -10.68 -11.58 2.14
N ILE A 1012 -11.91 -11.23 1.74
CA ILE A 1012 -12.19 -10.30 0.64
C ILE A 1012 -13.03 -9.13 1.19
N ALA A 1013 -12.49 -7.92 1.13
CA ALA A 1013 -13.20 -6.71 1.54
C ALA A 1013 -13.59 -5.83 0.36
N MET A 1014 -14.69 -5.10 0.52
CA MET A 1014 -15.11 -4.04 -0.40
C MET A 1014 -14.51 -2.70 0.05
N SER A 1015 -14.17 -1.80 -0.87
CA SER A 1015 -13.63 -0.46 -0.59
C SER A 1015 -14.60 0.48 0.11
N SER A 1016 -15.91 0.20 0.00
CA SER A 1016 -16.96 0.87 0.78
C SER A 1016 -16.97 0.43 2.24
N GLY A 1017 -16.25 -0.66 2.55
CA GLY A 1017 -16.17 -1.21 3.89
C GLY A 1017 -15.33 -0.38 4.84
N THR A 1018 -15.46 -0.71 6.13
CA THR A 1018 -14.71 -0.03 7.19
C THR A 1018 -13.21 -0.31 7.09
N ASP A 1019 -12.38 0.63 7.56
CA ASP A 1019 -10.92 0.51 7.46
C ASP A 1019 -10.41 -0.77 8.15
N VAL A 1020 -11.05 -1.17 9.26
CA VAL A 1020 -10.76 -2.42 9.97
C VAL A 1020 -11.03 -3.66 9.10
N ALA A 1021 -12.09 -3.65 8.29
CA ALA A 1021 -12.38 -4.73 7.34
C ALA A 1021 -11.39 -4.75 6.17
N MET A 1022 -11.01 -3.57 5.66
CA MET A 1022 -9.99 -3.46 4.62
C MET A 1022 -8.63 -3.94 5.11
N GLU A 1023 -8.25 -3.64 6.35
CA GLU A 1023 -6.99 -4.09 6.95
C GLU A 1023 -6.96 -5.61 7.15
N ALA A 1024 -8.05 -6.18 7.69
CA ALA A 1024 -8.17 -7.62 7.94
C ALA A 1024 -8.25 -8.49 6.67
N ALA A 1025 -8.67 -7.93 5.53
CA ALA A 1025 -8.83 -8.71 4.29
C ALA A 1025 -7.53 -8.89 3.50
N ASP A 1026 -7.42 -10.04 2.82
CA ASP A 1026 -6.33 -10.38 1.91
C ASP A 1026 -6.52 -9.79 0.50
N ILE A 1027 -7.76 -9.62 0.05
CA ILE A 1027 -8.10 -9.01 -1.23
C ILE A 1027 -9.04 -7.84 -0.98
N VAL A 1028 -8.73 -6.68 -1.54
CA VAL A 1028 -9.57 -5.48 -1.45
C VAL A 1028 -10.08 -5.11 -2.84
N LEU A 1029 -11.41 -5.01 -2.97
CA LEU A 1029 -12.10 -4.68 -4.21
C LEU A 1029 -12.44 -3.19 -4.21
N MET A 1030 -11.87 -2.44 -5.14
CA MET A 1030 -12.02 -0.99 -5.24
C MET A 1030 -13.41 -0.54 -5.70
N ARG A 1031 -14.12 -1.41 -6.44
CA ARG A 1031 -15.44 -1.12 -6.99
C ARG A 1031 -16.52 -1.79 -6.12
N SER A 1032 -17.18 -1.00 -5.28
CA SER A 1032 -18.20 -1.49 -4.35
C SER A 1032 -19.50 -1.97 -5.03
N ASP A 1033 -19.78 -1.45 -6.23
CA ASP A 1033 -21.04 -1.69 -6.93
C ASP A 1033 -20.99 -2.91 -7.88
N ASP A 1034 -19.79 -3.32 -8.32
CA ASP A 1034 -19.61 -4.50 -9.18
C ASP A 1034 -19.12 -5.71 -8.38
N LEU A 1035 -20.06 -6.51 -7.87
CA LEU A 1035 -19.76 -7.77 -7.16
C LEU A 1035 -19.08 -8.80 -8.06
N MET A 1036 -19.14 -8.63 -9.39
CA MET A 1036 -18.46 -9.55 -10.29
C MET A 1036 -16.94 -9.44 -10.20
N SER A 1037 -16.43 -8.42 -9.51
CA SER A 1037 -15.02 -8.33 -9.14
C SER A 1037 -14.59 -9.49 -8.23
N ILE A 1038 -15.51 -10.10 -7.45
CA ILE A 1038 -15.24 -11.28 -6.61
C ILE A 1038 -14.85 -12.50 -7.49
N PRO A 1039 -15.70 -13.03 -8.39
CA PRO A 1039 -15.31 -14.13 -9.26
C PRO A 1039 -14.16 -13.74 -10.21
N ALA A 1040 -14.07 -12.47 -10.63
CA ALA A 1040 -12.95 -12.00 -11.44
C ALA A 1040 -11.61 -12.08 -10.70
N SER A 1041 -11.56 -11.76 -9.39
CA SER A 1041 -10.35 -11.85 -8.57
C SER A 1041 -9.84 -13.29 -8.44
N ILE A 1042 -10.74 -14.24 -8.19
CA ILE A 1042 -10.42 -15.68 -8.12
C ILE A 1042 -9.97 -16.19 -9.49
N GLN A 1043 -10.63 -15.77 -10.57
CA GLN A 1043 -10.25 -16.13 -11.93
C GLN A 1043 -8.89 -15.55 -12.34
N LEU A 1044 -8.58 -14.32 -11.91
CA LEU A 1044 -7.29 -13.69 -12.11
C LEU A 1044 -6.20 -14.47 -11.38
N ALA A 1045 -6.41 -14.81 -10.11
CA ALA A 1045 -5.49 -15.66 -9.34
C ALA A 1045 -5.22 -17.00 -10.02
N LYS A 1046 -6.28 -17.69 -10.50
CA LYS A 1046 -6.15 -18.95 -11.27
C LYS A 1046 -5.37 -18.74 -12.58
N SER A 1047 -5.59 -17.62 -13.27
CA SER A 1047 -4.89 -17.28 -14.53
C SER A 1047 -3.40 -17.04 -14.30
N ILE A 1048 -3.04 -16.34 -13.21
CA ILE A 1048 -1.65 -16.08 -12.82
C ILE A 1048 -0.97 -17.40 -12.45
N PHE A 1049 -1.61 -18.24 -11.63
CA PHE A 1049 -1.03 -19.54 -11.25
C PHE A 1049 -0.90 -20.52 -12.41
N ASN A 1050 -1.88 -20.56 -13.32
CA ASN A 1050 -1.75 -21.36 -14.54
C ASN A 1050 -0.56 -20.87 -15.40
N ARG A 1051 -0.35 -19.56 -15.47
CA ARG A 1051 0.83 -18.99 -16.15
C ARG A 1051 2.14 -19.40 -15.47
N ILE A 1052 2.20 -19.35 -14.13
CA ILE A 1052 3.36 -19.82 -13.36
C ILE A 1052 3.63 -21.29 -13.63
N LYS A 1053 2.59 -22.15 -13.59
CA LYS A 1053 2.73 -23.59 -13.87
C LYS A 1053 3.27 -23.83 -15.29
N ILE A 1054 2.73 -23.14 -16.30
CA ILE A 1054 3.21 -23.25 -17.69
C ILE A 1054 4.67 -22.82 -17.80
N ASN A 1055 5.03 -21.67 -17.22
CA ASN A 1055 6.39 -21.15 -17.25
C ASN A 1055 7.38 -22.10 -16.56
N LEU A 1056 7.01 -22.65 -15.40
CA LEU A 1056 7.82 -23.62 -14.65
C LEU A 1056 7.94 -24.95 -15.40
N SER A 1057 6.85 -25.41 -16.02
CA SER A 1057 6.85 -26.62 -16.84
C SER A 1057 7.74 -26.48 -18.08
N TRP A 1058 7.74 -25.30 -18.73
CA TRP A 1058 8.64 -24.98 -19.84
C TRP A 1058 10.10 -24.87 -19.40
N ALA A 1059 10.37 -24.21 -18.28
CA ALA A 1059 11.73 -24.10 -17.75
C ALA A 1059 12.33 -25.47 -17.42
N CYS A 1060 11.56 -26.36 -16.77
CA CYS A 1060 12.00 -27.71 -16.43
C CYS A 1060 12.03 -28.65 -17.65
N GLY A 1061 11.00 -28.60 -18.51
CA GLY A 1061 10.87 -29.48 -19.67
C GLY A 1061 12.01 -29.33 -20.66
N TYR A 1062 12.46 -28.09 -20.89
CA TYR A 1062 13.63 -27.82 -21.73
C TYR A 1062 14.90 -28.50 -21.20
N ASN A 1063 15.13 -28.39 -19.88
CA ASN A 1063 16.29 -28.99 -19.23
C ASN A 1063 16.25 -30.53 -19.23
N ILE A 1064 15.09 -31.13 -18.98
CA ILE A 1064 14.90 -32.58 -19.00
C ILE A 1064 15.19 -33.15 -20.40
N ILE A 1065 14.74 -32.46 -21.46
CA ILE A 1065 14.93 -32.93 -22.84
C ILE A 1065 16.37 -32.75 -23.29
N GLY A 1066 17.01 -31.60 -23.02
CA GLY A 1066 18.33 -31.32 -23.57
C GLY A 1066 19.52 -31.82 -22.73
N LEU A 1067 19.34 -32.14 -21.44
CA LEU A 1067 20.40 -32.73 -20.61
C LEU A 1067 20.95 -34.03 -21.19
N PRO A 1068 20.13 -35.01 -21.65
CA PRO A 1068 20.61 -36.20 -22.35
C PRO A 1068 21.48 -35.91 -23.59
N PHE A 1069 21.16 -34.85 -24.34
CA PHE A 1069 21.96 -34.42 -25.50
C PHE A 1069 23.28 -33.78 -25.08
N ALA A 1070 23.29 -33.02 -23.98
CA ALA A 1070 24.51 -32.43 -23.41
C ALA A 1070 25.41 -33.50 -22.77
N MET A 1071 24.83 -34.53 -22.14
CA MET A 1071 25.54 -35.69 -21.59
C MET A 1071 26.15 -36.59 -22.68
N GLY A 1072 25.80 -36.36 -23.94
CA GLY A 1072 26.33 -37.13 -25.06
C GLY A 1072 25.74 -38.53 -25.20
N ILE A 1073 24.59 -38.84 -24.59
CA ILE A 1073 23.95 -40.17 -24.69
C ILE A 1073 23.69 -40.53 -26.17
N PHE A 1074 23.42 -39.54 -27.01
CA PHE A 1074 23.18 -39.69 -28.45
C PHE A 1074 24.44 -39.55 -29.32
N LEU A 1075 25.64 -39.54 -28.73
CA LEU A 1075 26.91 -39.56 -29.47
C LEU A 1075 27.04 -40.72 -30.46
N PRO A 1076 26.54 -41.95 -30.18
CA PRO A 1076 26.52 -43.03 -31.17
C PRO A 1076 25.73 -42.70 -32.43
N PHE A 1077 24.73 -41.82 -32.33
CA PHE A 1077 23.92 -41.32 -33.46
C PHE A 1077 24.49 -40.03 -34.06
N GLY A 1078 25.65 -39.56 -33.59
CA GLY A 1078 26.30 -38.33 -34.05
C GLY A 1078 25.70 -37.03 -33.49
N TRP A 1079 24.75 -37.11 -32.56
CA TRP A 1079 24.10 -35.93 -31.99
C TRP A 1079 24.70 -35.58 -30.62
N HIS A 1080 25.27 -34.38 -30.52
CA HIS A 1080 25.73 -33.81 -29.25
C HIS A 1080 25.46 -32.31 -29.20
N LEU A 1081 25.22 -31.79 -28.00
CA LEU A 1081 24.94 -30.37 -27.83
C LEU A 1081 26.25 -29.59 -27.63
N HIS A 1082 26.55 -28.64 -28.52
CA HIS A 1082 27.67 -27.71 -28.30
C HIS A 1082 27.34 -26.75 -27.15
N PRO A 1083 28.30 -26.36 -26.28
CA PRO A 1083 28.04 -25.43 -25.17
C PRO A 1083 27.47 -24.08 -25.62
N MET A 1084 27.73 -23.63 -26.85
CA MET A 1084 27.08 -22.44 -27.41
C MET A 1084 25.59 -22.64 -27.67
N ALA A 1085 25.21 -23.78 -28.27
CA ALA A 1085 23.81 -24.10 -28.48
C ALA A 1085 23.08 -24.22 -27.14
N ALA A 1086 23.77 -24.72 -26.11
CA ALA A 1086 23.29 -24.74 -24.73
C ALA A 1086 23.06 -23.33 -24.14
N GLY A 1087 23.99 -22.40 -24.37
CA GLY A 1087 23.83 -21.01 -23.94
C GLY A 1087 22.69 -20.27 -24.65
N ALA A 1088 22.57 -20.43 -25.97
CA ALA A 1088 21.49 -19.82 -26.77
C ALA A 1088 20.11 -20.35 -26.36
N ALA A 1089 20.02 -21.65 -26.14
CA ALA A 1089 18.87 -22.35 -25.61
C ALA A 1089 18.40 -21.82 -24.24
N MET A 1090 19.34 -21.61 -23.31
CA MET A 1090 19.07 -21.04 -21.99
C MET A 1090 18.50 -19.62 -22.10
N ALA A 1091 19.06 -18.80 -23.00
CA ALA A 1091 18.57 -17.46 -23.28
C ALA A 1091 17.14 -17.50 -23.84
N ALA A 1092 16.89 -18.38 -24.81
CA ALA A 1092 15.57 -18.58 -25.40
C ALA A 1092 14.52 -19.02 -24.36
N SER A 1093 14.89 -19.94 -23.47
CA SER A 1093 14.03 -20.39 -22.36
C SER A 1093 13.66 -19.21 -21.44
N SER A 1094 14.64 -18.41 -21.03
CA SER A 1094 14.42 -17.26 -20.14
C SER A 1094 13.54 -16.19 -20.81
N VAL A 1095 13.80 -15.86 -22.08
CA VAL A 1095 12.99 -14.91 -22.84
C VAL A 1095 11.56 -15.42 -23.00
N SER A 1096 11.37 -16.71 -23.28
CA SER A 1096 10.04 -17.30 -23.44
C SER A 1096 9.18 -17.15 -22.17
N VAL A 1097 9.78 -17.36 -20.99
CA VAL A 1097 9.12 -17.20 -19.68
C VAL A 1097 8.77 -15.75 -19.40
N VAL A 1098 9.66 -14.80 -19.70
CA VAL A 1098 9.40 -13.36 -19.52
C VAL A 1098 8.28 -12.90 -20.45
N VAL A 1099 8.32 -13.27 -21.74
CA VAL A 1099 7.27 -12.94 -22.70
C VAL A 1099 5.94 -13.56 -22.29
N SER A 1100 5.93 -14.82 -21.88
CA SER A 1100 4.74 -15.50 -21.38
C SER A 1100 4.15 -14.77 -20.17
N SER A 1101 4.99 -14.29 -19.24
CA SER A 1101 4.54 -13.51 -18.08
C SER A 1101 3.99 -12.13 -18.48
N LEU A 1102 4.61 -11.45 -19.45
CA LEU A 1102 4.14 -10.16 -19.96
C LEU A 1102 2.79 -10.27 -20.69
N LEU A 1103 2.44 -11.43 -21.25
CA LEU A 1103 1.13 -11.65 -21.86
C LEU A 1103 -0.03 -11.53 -20.84
N LEU A 1104 0.24 -11.60 -19.53
CA LEU A 1104 -0.76 -11.30 -18.50
C LEU A 1104 -1.26 -9.85 -18.58
N LYS A 1105 -0.51 -8.91 -19.16
CA LYS A 1105 -0.97 -7.53 -19.40
C LYS A 1105 -2.18 -7.43 -20.31
N PHE A 1106 -2.38 -8.42 -21.18
CA PHE A 1106 -3.55 -8.48 -22.05
C PHE A 1106 -4.72 -9.23 -21.41
N TRP A 1107 -4.61 -9.59 -20.13
CA TRP A 1107 -5.71 -10.19 -19.41
C TRP A 1107 -6.87 -9.20 -19.33
N LYS A 1108 -8.04 -9.67 -19.74
CA LYS A 1108 -9.31 -8.99 -19.57
C LYS A 1108 -10.27 -9.97 -18.92
N ARG A 1109 -11.25 -9.43 -18.19
CA ARG A 1109 -12.34 -10.24 -17.66
C ARG A 1109 -12.97 -11.10 -18.76
N PRO A 1110 -13.14 -12.41 -18.54
CA PRO A 1110 -13.69 -13.32 -19.54
C PRO A 1110 -15.05 -12.88 -20.08
N GLN A 1111 -15.26 -12.99 -21.40
CA GLN A 1111 -16.50 -12.53 -22.06
C GLN A 1111 -17.78 -13.16 -21.49
N TRP A 1112 -17.72 -14.44 -21.09
CA TRP A 1112 -18.85 -15.14 -20.50
C TRP A 1112 -19.34 -14.52 -19.17
N MET A 1113 -18.47 -13.82 -18.42
CA MET A 1113 -18.89 -13.07 -17.23
C MET A 1113 -19.61 -11.77 -17.59
N ASN A 1114 -19.24 -11.12 -18.69
CA ASN A 1114 -19.90 -9.89 -19.15
C ASN A 1114 -21.25 -10.21 -19.81
N GLU A 1115 -21.36 -11.37 -20.46
CA GLU A 1115 -22.63 -11.90 -20.96
C GLU A 1115 -23.64 -12.21 -19.85
N LEU A 1116 -23.18 -12.63 -18.66
CA LEU A 1116 -24.06 -12.86 -17.51
C LEU A 1116 -24.65 -11.54 -16.99
N LEU A 1117 -23.82 -10.50 -16.83
CA LEU A 1117 -24.28 -9.15 -16.48
C LEU A 1117 -25.33 -8.62 -17.47
N THR A 1118 -25.09 -8.77 -18.78
CA THR A 1118 -26.03 -8.28 -19.81
C THR A 1118 -27.30 -9.13 -19.95
N LYS A 1119 -27.24 -10.44 -19.66
CA LYS A 1119 -28.43 -11.30 -19.58
C LYS A 1119 -29.33 -10.95 -18.41
N ASP A 1120 -28.75 -10.58 -17.27
CA ASP A 1120 -29.52 -10.16 -16.09
C ASP A 1120 -30.19 -8.79 -16.34
N VAL A 1121 -29.47 -7.82 -16.90
CA VAL A 1121 -30.04 -6.51 -17.29
C VAL A 1121 -31.15 -6.67 -18.34
N SER A 1122 -30.96 -7.53 -19.35
CA SER A 1122 -31.97 -7.74 -20.40
C SER A 1122 -33.16 -8.61 -19.97
N MET A 1123 -33.04 -9.44 -18.94
CA MET A 1123 -34.20 -10.05 -18.26
C MET A 1123 -34.98 -8.99 -17.49
N GLY A 1124 -34.30 -8.08 -16.79
CA GLY A 1124 -34.93 -6.95 -16.08
C GLY A 1124 -35.71 -6.01 -17.02
N GLU A 1125 -35.11 -5.62 -18.15
CA GLU A 1125 -35.77 -4.74 -19.14
C GLU A 1125 -36.95 -5.42 -19.86
N LYS A 1126 -36.83 -6.72 -20.19
CA LYS A 1126 -37.95 -7.48 -20.81
C LYS A 1126 -39.15 -7.64 -19.87
N GLU A 1127 -38.93 -7.63 -18.56
CA GLU A 1127 -40.00 -7.66 -17.56
C GLU A 1127 -40.63 -6.27 -17.36
N GLN A 1128 -39.85 -5.18 -17.36
CA GLN A 1128 -40.39 -3.81 -17.33
C GLN A 1128 -41.23 -3.49 -18.58
N LEU A 1129 -40.77 -3.87 -19.78
CA LEU A 1129 -41.51 -3.71 -21.04
C LEU A 1129 -42.81 -4.55 -21.10
N ARG A 1130 -42.88 -5.67 -20.38
CA ARG A 1130 -44.13 -6.46 -20.24
C ARG A 1130 -45.15 -5.81 -19.31
N SER A 1131 -44.74 -4.95 -18.38
CA SER A 1131 -45.64 -4.24 -17.46
C SER A 1131 -46.35 -3.05 -18.13
N VAL A 1132 -45.69 -2.39 -19.09
CA VAL A 1132 -46.23 -1.23 -19.81
C VAL A 1132 -47.10 -1.65 -21.02
N SER A 1133 -46.88 -2.85 -21.57
CA SER A 1133 -47.54 -3.32 -22.81
C SER A 1133 -48.82 -4.15 -22.57
N LYS A 1134 -49.70 -3.74 -21.65
CA LYS A 1134 -51.06 -4.32 -21.49
C LYS A 1134 -52.19 -3.54 -22.17
N LYS A 1135 -51.87 -2.50 -22.96
CA LYS A 1135 -52.82 -1.89 -23.91
C LYS A 1135 -52.23 -1.96 -25.32
N SER A 1136 -53.02 -2.49 -26.25
CA SER A 1136 -52.74 -2.67 -27.68
C SER A 1136 -51.96 -3.93 -28.07
N ALA A 1137 -52.68 -5.05 -28.15
CA ALA A 1137 -52.17 -6.33 -28.65
C ALA A 1137 -52.57 -6.62 -30.12
N PHE A 1138 -53.18 -5.68 -30.86
CA PHE A 1138 -53.78 -5.99 -32.17
C PHE A 1138 -53.03 -5.46 -33.41
N SER A 1139 -51.88 -4.79 -33.28
CA SER A 1139 -51.20 -4.21 -34.47
C SER A 1139 -49.81 -4.77 -34.82
N ARG A 1140 -49.25 -5.73 -34.06
CA ARG A 1140 -47.85 -6.17 -34.24
C ARG A 1140 -47.64 -7.45 -35.06
N MET A 1141 -48.70 -8.13 -35.51
CA MET A 1141 -48.53 -9.38 -36.26
C MET A 1141 -48.06 -9.18 -37.71
N PHE A 1142 -48.10 -7.95 -38.24
CA PHE A 1142 -47.77 -7.67 -39.65
C PHE A 1142 -46.40 -7.01 -39.92
N SER A 1143 -45.60 -6.63 -38.90
CA SER A 1143 -44.30 -5.99 -39.13
C SER A 1143 -43.08 -6.89 -38.91
N SER A 1144 -43.24 -8.05 -38.26
CA SER A 1144 -42.11 -8.88 -37.84
C SER A 1144 -41.45 -9.69 -38.96
N ILE A 1145 -42.06 -9.79 -40.14
CA ILE A 1145 -41.53 -10.59 -41.27
C ILE A 1145 -40.61 -9.76 -42.19
N LYS A 1146 -40.61 -8.42 -42.10
CA LYS A 1146 -39.82 -7.56 -43.01
C LYS A 1146 -38.40 -7.24 -42.49
N ASN A 1147 -38.17 -7.29 -41.17
CA ASN A 1147 -36.89 -6.90 -40.57
C ASN A 1147 -35.85 -8.03 -40.44
N PHE A 1148 -36.22 -9.28 -40.70
CA PHE A 1148 -35.29 -10.41 -40.57
C PHE A 1148 -34.33 -10.56 -41.78
N ARG A 1149 -34.57 -9.82 -42.87
CA ARG A 1149 -33.76 -9.88 -44.10
C ARG A 1149 -32.68 -8.80 -44.24
N LEU A 1150 -32.62 -7.82 -43.34
CA LEU A 1150 -31.68 -6.69 -43.42
C LEU A 1150 -30.48 -6.79 -42.47
N PHE A 1151 -30.45 -7.75 -41.54
CA PHE A 1151 -29.40 -7.83 -40.50
C PHE A 1151 -28.18 -8.70 -40.87
N LYS A 1152 -28.13 -9.28 -42.08
CA LYS A 1152 -27.02 -10.15 -42.51
C LYS A 1152 -25.98 -9.45 -43.39
N THR A 1153 -26.09 -8.14 -43.58
CA THR A 1153 -25.24 -7.37 -44.51
C THR A 1153 -24.65 -6.12 -43.86
N ARG A 1154 -24.09 -6.24 -42.64
CA ARG A 1154 -23.30 -5.15 -42.05
C ARG A 1154 -22.26 -5.62 -41.02
N ASN A 1155 -21.46 -6.61 -41.41
CA ASN A 1155 -20.22 -6.98 -40.71
C ASN A 1155 -19.05 -7.02 -41.71
N LYS A 1156 -18.64 -5.83 -42.15
CA LYS A 1156 -17.32 -5.53 -42.73
C LYS A 1156 -17.24 -4.00 -42.91
N VAL A 1157 -16.13 -3.40 -42.49
CA VAL A 1157 -15.84 -1.95 -42.38
C VAL A 1157 -16.54 -1.36 -41.13
N GLU A 1158 -15.86 -0.94 -40.07
CA GLU A 1158 -14.93 0.20 -39.99
C GLU A 1158 -13.83 0.00 -38.93
N LYS A 1159 -12.60 0.28 -39.34
CA LYS A 1159 -11.44 0.61 -38.50
C LYS A 1159 -11.18 2.10 -38.73
N GLY A 1160 -11.13 2.86 -37.65
CA GLY A 1160 -10.68 4.25 -37.62
C GLY A 1160 -11.72 5.25 -38.10
N ASP A 1161 -12.05 6.23 -37.27
CA ASP A 1161 -11.94 7.62 -37.68
C ASP A 1161 -12.02 8.57 -36.48
N TYR A 1162 -11.04 9.48 -36.47
CA TYR A 1162 -11.08 10.76 -35.78
C TYR A 1162 -12.19 11.61 -36.39
N LEU A 1163 -13.03 12.24 -35.56
CA LEU A 1163 -13.94 13.30 -35.99
C LEU A 1163 -13.31 14.67 -35.70
N PRO A 1164 -13.02 15.50 -36.73
CA PRO A 1164 -12.66 16.88 -36.53
C PRO A 1164 -13.92 17.73 -36.24
N LEU A 1165 -13.79 18.62 -35.26
CA LEU A 1165 -14.73 19.70 -35.00
C LEU A 1165 -14.70 20.70 -36.16
N ASN A 1166 -15.80 20.86 -36.89
CA ASN A 1166 -16.21 22.14 -37.45
C ASN A 1166 -17.64 22.06 -38.01
N ASN A 1167 -18.35 23.19 -37.84
CA ASN A 1167 -19.69 23.54 -38.31
C ASN A 1167 -20.84 23.21 -37.34
N MET A 1168 -21.00 24.08 -36.33
CA MET A 1168 -22.34 24.52 -35.95
C MET A 1168 -22.50 25.99 -36.37
N GLU A 1169 -23.43 26.22 -37.30
CA GLU A 1169 -24.03 27.53 -37.56
C GLU A 1169 -25.01 27.88 -36.43
N PRO A 1170 -25.26 29.17 -36.18
CA PRO A 1170 -26.00 29.64 -35.01
C PRO A 1170 -27.51 29.70 -35.27
N VAL A 1171 -28.30 29.15 -34.34
CA VAL A 1171 -29.68 29.58 -34.04
C VAL A 1171 -29.91 29.46 -32.55
#